data_AF-A0A6C1S805-F1
#
_entry.id   AF-A0A6C1S805-F1
#
_cell.length_a   1.000
_cell.length_b   1.000
_cell.length_c   1.000
_cell.angle_alpha   90.00
_cell.angle_beta   90.00
_cell.angle_gamma   90.00
#
_symmetry.space_group_name_H-M   'P 1'
#
loop_
_entity.id
_entity.type
_entity.pdbx_description
1 polymer ?
#
loop_
_entity_poly.entity_id
_entity_poly.type
_entity_poly.pdbx_seq_one_letter_code
_entity_poly.pdbx_strand_id
1 'polypeptide(L)'
;MTSDAKLNPLSMDHFYKVFAFTVTPAFSLTGLYPPSMKKYCRTITLIAASLFAIAIFSPATINAQHFSGFDARRMGDNLTLTYSIEGEQVGQMFSVTPYYSADDGATWQQLRTTWGNVGPSVTGGSGRTLVWDVLEDTGGLNGDILFRLSAEPSEVQNPAEESGDFLFELQSLHRLSESQVEAVLNVTNNGEQRDLKIFNRMVSVTGFNGRRYEAQWGRVGDVTGPQRYHAPQKTMRTGESVTAVFRFDRIPGDLDRVMRLDLGVELLTITFGVDLETGHMQFRDLPVTPAPAEDPSRLTASGFEATLTAFVDIEPEYIEDNTPPALTITSPAPGDFTDNLLRINEGILLVEGVAEDESGISMVTVNGHDASAGPDGTFAYNLNVSAGYNEVVVRAIDTRFNSIEKRLDVYYDAPSGEERVSGFEELEKVITSGRPPRYFAFIVGVEEYPDPWILPLYKPIYDARKLADVLTEHYLFDEENVILMENPTRADMIDELDRFTRRITEDDNLLIFFAGHGYFDMDTELGYWLPNDATGQSTANWMANSQIRDYIGAIKSNHTLLISDACFAGGIFQVRGAFPDTPSNVDRFYTSPSRKAMTSGNLTEVPDESIFLRYLVQRLEENTRSFILAEELFSSFKTIVTSQTSTIPRYGDIKGTGDQGGDFVFIRRER
;
A
#
# COMPACT_ATOMS: atom_id res chain seq x y z
N MET A 1 8.08 -74.82 13.60
CA MET A 1 7.61 -73.54 13.05
C MET A 1 7.59 -72.54 14.19
N THR A 2 8.60 -71.67 14.13
CA THR A 2 8.88 -70.41 14.84
C THR A 2 8.05 -70.01 16.06
N SER A 3 8.77 -70.01 17.19
CA SER A 3 8.52 -69.51 18.54
C SER A 3 8.64 -67.98 18.64
N ASP A 4 7.73 -67.34 19.37
CA ASP A 4 7.88 -66.69 20.70
C ASP A 4 8.53 -65.29 20.67
N ALA A 5 7.78 -64.22 21.01
CA ALA A 5 7.36 -63.75 22.36
C ALA A 5 8.48 -62.92 23.04
N LYS A 6 8.27 -61.59 23.19
CA LYS A 6 7.91 -60.86 24.44
C LYS A 6 9.07 -60.82 25.46
N LEU A 7 9.49 -59.73 26.13
CA LEU A 7 8.89 -58.47 26.59
C LEU A 7 10.04 -57.54 27.13
N ASN A 8 9.96 -56.22 26.90
CA ASN A 8 10.21 -55.00 27.75
C ASN A 8 11.11 -55.01 29.04
N PRO A 9 11.46 -53.84 29.64
CA PRO A 9 11.99 -52.55 29.13
C PRO A 9 13.10 -51.89 30.06
N LEU A 10 13.51 -50.64 29.76
CA LEU A 10 14.12 -49.57 30.62
C LEU A 10 15.67 -49.42 30.81
N SER A 11 16.13 -48.22 30.41
CA SER A 11 16.99 -47.23 31.13
C SER A 11 18.53 -47.11 30.91
N MET A 12 18.91 -45.84 30.63
CA MET A 12 20.00 -45.00 31.18
C MET A 12 21.51 -45.24 30.89
N ASP A 13 22.07 -44.17 30.30
CA ASP A 13 23.30 -43.42 30.66
C ASP A 13 24.73 -43.96 30.42
N HIS A 14 25.47 -43.13 29.64
CA HIS A 14 26.83 -42.60 29.82
C HIS A 14 28.01 -43.55 30.13
N PHE A 15 29.11 -43.43 29.36
CA PHE A 15 30.33 -42.72 29.82
C PHE A 15 31.49 -42.72 28.80
N TYR A 16 32.14 -41.55 28.72
CA TYR A 16 33.41 -41.21 28.06
C TYR A 16 34.64 -42.00 28.58
N LYS A 17 35.67 -42.22 27.74
CA LYS A 17 37.03 -41.58 27.81
C LYS A 17 38.11 -42.36 27.00
N VAL A 18 38.77 -41.74 26.00
CA VAL A 18 40.07 -40.99 25.95
C VAL A 18 41.35 -41.85 25.81
N PHE A 19 42.29 -41.32 24.99
CA PHE A 19 43.72 -41.61 24.76
C PHE A 19 44.03 -42.52 23.55
N ALA A 20 44.30 -41.96 22.37
CA ALA A 20 45.56 -41.33 21.90
C ALA A 20 46.71 -42.34 21.76
N PHE A 21 47.18 -42.60 20.53
CA PHE A 21 48.60 -42.74 20.21
C PHE A 21 48.85 -42.60 18.70
N THR A 22 49.99 -41.99 18.43
CA THR A 22 50.62 -41.53 17.19
C THR A 22 50.87 -42.58 16.12
N VAL A 23 50.82 -42.20 14.84
CA VAL A 23 51.30 -43.02 13.71
C VAL A 23 52.37 -42.26 12.92
N THR A 24 53.57 -42.84 12.87
CA THR A 24 54.57 -42.61 11.81
C THR A 24 54.41 -43.64 10.69
N PRO A 25 54.71 -43.32 9.42
CA PRO A 25 54.26 -44.10 8.26
C PRO A 25 55.37 -44.98 7.66
N ALA A 26 55.00 -46.14 7.12
CA ALA A 26 55.60 -46.76 5.94
C ALA A 26 54.99 -48.15 5.71
N PHE A 27 54.43 -48.41 4.52
CA PHE A 27 54.88 -49.43 3.58
C PHE A 27 53.83 -49.63 2.47
N SER A 28 54.27 -49.47 1.23
CA SER A 28 53.53 -49.88 0.04
C SER A 28 53.55 -51.40 -0.10
N LEU A 29 52.45 -52.01 -0.55
CA LEU A 29 52.51 -53.22 -1.35
C LEU A 29 51.31 -53.30 -2.29
N THR A 30 51.67 -53.63 -3.52
CA THR A 30 50.94 -53.71 -4.78
C THR A 30 50.05 -54.94 -4.90
N GLY A 31 48.92 -54.78 -5.62
CA GLY A 31 48.44 -55.73 -6.62
C GLY A 31 47.23 -56.59 -6.25
N LEU A 32 46.17 -56.53 -7.08
CA LEU A 32 45.48 -57.68 -7.73
C LEU A 32 44.22 -57.23 -8.54
N TYR A 33 44.26 -57.47 -9.87
CA TYR A 33 43.15 -57.64 -10.86
C TYR A 33 42.31 -56.41 -11.37
N PRO A 34 41.59 -56.50 -12.52
CA PRO A 34 42.04 -56.49 -13.93
C PRO A 34 41.36 -55.39 -14.80
N PRO A 35 41.71 -55.24 -16.10
CA PRO A 35 41.48 -54.03 -16.88
C PRO A 35 40.24 -54.10 -17.80
N SER A 36 39.14 -53.50 -17.39
CA SER A 36 38.08 -53.07 -18.31
C SER A 36 37.14 -52.05 -17.65
N MET A 37 37.56 -50.78 -17.59
CA MET A 37 36.68 -49.59 -17.61
C MET A 37 37.54 -48.32 -17.58
N LYS A 38 38.44 -48.19 -18.57
CA LYS A 38 39.09 -46.91 -18.88
C LYS A 38 38.09 -46.04 -19.66
N LYS A 39 37.25 -45.29 -18.94
CA LYS A 39 36.61 -44.06 -19.47
C LYS A 39 36.03 -43.15 -18.37
N TYR A 40 36.66 -43.09 -17.19
CA TYR A 40 36.44 -42.03 -16.19
C TYR A 40 37.73 -41.82 -15.39
N CYS A 41 38.66 -41.04 -15.95
CA CYS A 41 39.85 -40.52 -15.25
C CYS A 41 40.35 -39.30 -16.02
N ARG A 42 39.71 -38.16 -15.79
CA ARG A 42 40.27 -36.85 -16.10
C ARG A 42 39.82 -35.82 -15.06
N THR A 43 39.98 -36.18 -13.80
CA THR A 43 39.94 -35.26 -12.66
C THR A 43 40.72 -35.92 -11.53
N ILE A 44 41.44 -35.13 -10.72
CA ILE A 44 42.29 -35.53 -9.58
C ILE A 44 43.76 -35.82 -9.95
N THR A 45 44.48 -34.76 -10.32
CA THR A 45 45.89 -34.54 -9.92
C THR A 45 46.12 -33.04 -9.80
N LEU A 46 45.79 -32.44 -8.65
CA LEU A 46 46.29 -31.14 -8.17
C LEU A 46 45.71 -30.84 -6.77
N ILE A 47 45.98 -31.70 -5.79
CA ILE A 47 45.86 -31.35 -4.36
C ILE A 47 47.07 -31.97 -3.65
N ALA A 48 48.20 -31.27 -3.69
CA ALA A 48 49.35 -31.51 -2.83
C ALA A 48 50.37 -30.37 -2.98
N ALA A 49 49.98 -29.15 -2.64
CA ALA A 49 50.91 -28.08 -2.32
C ALA A 49 50.23 -27.14 -1.33
N SER A 50 50.95 -26.80 -0.25
CA SER A 50 50.62 -25.74 0.73
C SER A 50 49.75 -26.15 1.93
N LEU A 51 50.30 -26.97 2.83
CA LEU A 51 49.86 -27.00 4.24
C LEU A 51 51.09 -27.00 5.15
N PHE A 52 51.67 -25.81 5.31
CA PHE A 52 52.47 -25.46 6.47
C PHE A 52 52.22 -23.97 6.76
N ALA A 53 51.06 -23.70 7.37
CA ALA A 53 50.77 -22.40 7.95
C ALA A 53 50.71 -22.59 9.46
N ILE A 54 51.54 -21.79 10.13
CA ILE A 54 51.68 -21.67 11.57
C ILE A 54 50.30 -21.42 12.19
N ALA A 55 49.89 -22.27 13.14
CA ALA A 55 48.74 -22.02 13.99
C ALA A 55 49.05 -20.84 14.92
N ILE A 56 48.79 -19.63 14.42
CA ILE A 56 48.59 -18.46 15.25
C ILE A 56 47.19 -18.61 15.86
N PHE A 57 47.09 -18.49 17.17
CA PHE A 57 45.82 -18.37 17.89
C PHE A 57 44.96 -17.28 17.23
N SER A 58 43.87 -17.66 16.58
CA SER A 58 42.77 -16.76 16.24
C SER A 58 41.57 -17.12 17.11
N PRO A 59 41.19 -16.31 18.13
CA PRO A 59 39.94 -16.48 18.82
C PRO A 59 38.90 -15.55 18.19
N ALA A 60 38.20 -16.04 17.18
CA ALA A 60 36.85 -15.62 16.78
C ALA A 60 36.52 -16.38 15.48
N THR A 61 35.66 -17.39 15.57
CA THR A 61 34.93 -17.86 14.39
C THR A 61 33.94 -16.75 14.03
N ILE A 62 34.31 -15.88 13.10
CA ILE A 62 33.35 -14.97 12.47
C ILE A 62 32.43 -15.85 11.63
N ASN A 63 31.14 -15.90 11.98
CA ASN A 63 30.17 -16.60 11.14
C ASN A 63 30.12 -15.90 9.77
N ALA A 64 30.20 -16.68 8.70
CA ALA A 64 30.08 -16.12 7.35
C ALA A 64 28.65 -15.60 7.14
N GLN A 65 28.54 -14.39 6.60
CA GLN A 65 27.26 -13.80 6.23
C GLN A 65 26.61 -14.64 5.13
N HIS A 66 25.32 -14.90 5.27
CA HIS A 66 24.59 -15.73 4.32
C HIS A 66 23.09 -15.40 4.34
N PHE A 67 22.41 -15.84 3.29
CA PHE A 67 20.95 -15.87 3.26
C PHE A 67 20.44 -17.18 3.88
N SER A 68 19.32 -17.10 4.61
CA SER A 68 18.56 -18.25 5.07
C SER A 68 17.06 -18.07 4.76
N GLY A 69 16.29 -19.16 4.76
CA GLY A 69 14.83 -19.10 4.57
C GLY A 69 14.39 -18.47 3.24
N PHE A 70 15.20 -18.56 2.19
CA PHE A 70 14.86 -18.02 0.87
C PHE A 70 13.73 -18.85 0.25
N ASP A 71 12.56 -18.23 0.09
CA ASP A 71 11.32 -18.83 -0.40
C ASP A 71 10.62 -17.87 -1.37
N ALA A 72 9.78 -18.40 -2.25
CA ALA A 72 9.03 -17.65 -3.26
C ALA A 72 7.56 -18.05 -3.25
N ARG A 73 6.66 -17.08 -3.16
CA ARG A 73 5.21 -17.31 -3.10
C ARG A 73 4.46 -16.35 -4.00
N ARG A 74 3.50 -16.89 -4.74
CA ARG A 74 2.57 -16.09 -5.53
C ARG A 74 1.53 -15.42 -4.63
N MET A 75 1.28 -14.14 -4.85
CA MET A 75 0.20 -13.36 -4.23
C MET A 75 -0.47 -12.50 -5.31
N GLY A 76 -1.63 -12.95 -5.82
CA GLY A 76 -2.26 -12.32 -6.99
C GLY A 76 -1.38 -12.48 -8.23
N ASP A 77 -1.07 -11.37 -8.89
CA ASP A 77 -0.21 -11.33 -10.08
C ASP A 77 1.27 -11.06 -9.74
N ASN A 78 1.57 -10.87 -8.46
CA ASN A 78 2.92 -10.61 -7.97
C ASN A 78 3.56 -11.87 -7.38
N LEU A 79 4.89 -11.88 -7.41
CA LEU A 79 5.69 -12.88 -6.72
C LEU A 79 6.39 -12.26 -5.52
N THR A 80 6.16 -12.82 -4.34
CA THR A 80 6.79 -12.42 -3.08
C THR A 80 7.95 -13.34 -2.77
N LEU A 81 9.16 -12.80 -2.69
CA LEU A 81 10.35 -13.50 -2.24
C LEU A 81 10.63 -13.15 -0.76
N THR A 82 10.65 -14.16 0.09
CA THR A 82 11.01 -14.00 1.51
C THR A 82 12.39 -14.57 1.78
N TYR A 83 13.19 -13.91 2.61
CA TYR A 83 14.53 -14.37 2.97
C TYR A 83 14.95 -13.80 4.33
N SER A 84 16.08 -14.26 4.84
CA SER A 84 16.74 -13.70 6.02
C SER A 84 18.21 -13.46 5.70
N ILE A 85 18.81 -12.44 6.31
CA ILE A 85 20.25 -12.20 6.28
C ILE A 85 20.78 -12.47 7.70
N GLU A 86 21.76 -13.34 7.80
CA GLU A 86 22.34 -13.81 9.07
C GLU A 86 23.87 -13.71 9.05
N GLY A 87 24.47 -13.57 10.23
CA GLY A 87 25.92 -13.42 10.41
C GLY A 87 26.40 -11.97 10.31
N GLU A 88 25.47 -11.03 10.27
CA GLU A 88 25.70 -9.59 10.24
C GLU A 88 26.12 -9.02 11.60
N GLN A 89 26.78 -7.87 11.59
CA GLN A 89 26.98 -7.05 12.79
C GLN A 89 25.73 -6.20 13.07
N VAL A 90 25.60 -5.73 14.31
CA VAL A 90 24.54 -4.76 14.68
C VAL A 90 24.65 -3.53 13.78
N GLY A 91 23.54 -3.14 13.15
CA GLY A 91 23.47 -1.97 12.28
C GLY A 91 24.06 -2.16 10.87
N GLN A 92 24.59 -3.34 10.55
CA GLN A 92 25.13 -3.60 9.22
C GLN A 92 23.99 -3.66 8.19
N MET A 93 24.14 -2.89 7.12
CA MET A 93 23.24 -2.84 5.97
C MET A 93 23.85 -3.51 4.74
N PHE A 94 22.97 -3.83 3.79
CA PHE A 94 23.27 -4.56 2.59
C PHE A 94 22.61 -3.91 1.38
N SER A 95 23.34 -3.92 0.27
CA SER A 95 22.78 -3.74 -1.06
C SER A 95 22.27 -5.09 -1.58
N VAL A 96 20.95 -5.30 -1.52
CA VAL A 96 20.31 -6.53 -1.99
C VAL A 96 19.86 -6.38 -3.44
N THR A 97 20.33 -7.27 -4.31
CA THR A 97 20.00 -7.26 -5.75
C THR A 97 19.42 -8.62 -6.17
N PRO A 98 18.15 -8.66 -6.61
CA PRO A 98 17.50 -9.87 -7.06
C PRO A 98 17.66 -10.09 -8.56
N TYR A 99 17.81 -11.37 -8.95
CA TYR A 99 17.86 -11.83 -10.33
C TYR A 99 16.97 -13.05 -10.53
N TYR A 100 16.54 -13.27 -11.77
CA TYR A 100 15.88 -14.50 -12.20
C TYR A 100 16.52 -15.08 -13.48
N SER A 101 16.27 -16.36 -13.72
CA SER A 101 16.63 -17.09 -14.93
C SER A 101 15.49 -18.06 -15.29
N ALA A 102 15.02 -17.95 -16.53
CA ALA A 102 14.01 -18.84 -17.12
C ALA A 102 14.62 -19.94 -18.00
N ASP A 103 15.95 -20.01 -18.08
CA ASP A 103 16.72 -20.92 -18.96
C ASP A 103 17.74 -21.76 -18.18
N ASP A 104 17.34 -22.21 -16.99
CA ASP A 104 18.13 -23.08 -16.09
C ASP A 104 19.52 -22.49 -15.75
N GLY A 105 19.58 -21.18 -15.56
CA GLY A 105 20.76 -20.45 -15.11
C GLY A 105 21.74 -20.07 -16.22
N ALA A 106 21.40 -20.29 -17.49
CA ALA A 106 22.24 -19.90 -18.62
C ALA A 106 22.32 -18.37 -18.80
N THR A 107 21.21 -17.66 -18.58
CA THR A 107 21.14 -16.20 -18.55
C THR A 107 20.45 -15.71 -17.27
N TRP A 108 20.98 -14.62 -16.71
CA TRP A 108 20.45 -13.98 -15.50
C TRP A 108 19.99 -12.57 -15.82
N GLN A 109 18.74 -12.27 -15.48
CA GLN A 109 18.13 -10.96 -15.63
C GLN A 109 17.83 -10.39 -14.26
N GLN A 110 18.12 -9.10 -14.05
CA GLN A 110 17.79 -8.42 -12.80
C GLN A 110 16.30 -8.14 -12.76
N LEU A 111 15.65 -8.34 -11.60
CA LEU A 111 14.27 -7.90 -11.41
C LEU A 111 14.31 -6.37 -11.26
N ARG A 112 13.54 -5.64 -12.08
CA ARG A 112 13.53 -4.17 -12.10
C ARG A 112 12.33 -3.63 -11.32
N THR A 113 11.18 -4.26 -11.44
CA THR A 113 9.90 -3.83 -10.85
C THR A 113 9.71 -4.46 -9.48
N THR A 114 10.56 -4.06 -8.52
CA THR A 114 10.61 -4.65 -7.18
C THR A 114 10.45 -3.63 -6.06
N TRP A 115 9.86 -4.06 -4.94
CA TRP A 115 9.69 -3.26 -3.73
C TRP A 115 9.87 -4.09 -2.47
N GLY A 116 9.95 -3.42 -1.31
CA GLY A 116 10.22 -4.04 -0.02
C GLY A 116 11.71 -4.01 0.34
N ASN A 117 12.23 -5.10 0.89
CA ASN A 117 13.63 -5.23 1.29
C ASN A 117 14.50 -5.54 0.06
N VAL A 118 14.80 -4.51 -0.74
CA VAL A 118 15.67 -4.57 -1.93
C VAL A 118 16.43 -3.23 -2.07
N GLY A 119 17.60 -3.22 -2.71
CA GLY A 119 18.41 -2.01 -2.89
C GLY A 119 19.42 -1.78 -1.75
N PRO A 120 20.01 -0.56 -1.64
CA PRO A 120 21.28 -0.30 -0.94
C PRO A 120 21.22 -0.28 0.61
N SER A 121 20.01 -0.23 1.19
CA SER A 121 19.81 0.06 2.62
C SER A 121 19.00 -1.02 3.33
N VAL A 122 19.21 -2.29 2.99
CA VAL A 122 18.51 -3.41 3.63
C VAL A 122 19.26 -3.83 4.89
N THR A 123 18.60 -3.80 6.05
CA THR A 123 19.18 -4.32 7.30
C THR A 123 19.23 -5.85 7.32
N GLY A 124 20.19 -6.42 8.06
CA GLY A 124 20.17 -7.85 8.37
C GLY A 124 18.97 -8.23 9.23
N GLY A 125 18.49 -9.47 9.16
CA GLY A 125 17.16 -9.74 9.70
C GLY A 125 16.52 -11.05 9.30
N SER A 126 15.58 -11.51 10.12
CA SER A 126 14.60 -12.51 9.70
C SER A 126 13.38 -11.84 9.04
N GLY A 127 12.69 -12.57 8.15
CA GLY A 127 11.41 -12.12 7.57
C GLY A 127 11.51 -10.99 6.56
N ARG A 128 12.66 -10.85 5.88
CA ARG A 128 12.83 -9.89 4.79
C ARG A 128 11.95 -10.29 3.63
N THR A 129 11.24 -9.33 3.07
CA THR A 129 10.30 -9.57 1.98
C THR A 129 10.59 -8.58 0.88
N LEU A 130 10.79 -9.09 -0.33
CA LEU A 130 10.71 -8.27 -1.54
C LEU A 130 9.59 -8.82 -2.41
N VAL A 131 8.90 -7.95 -3.10
CA VAL A 131 7.81 -8.31 -4.01
C VAL A 131 8.20 -7.88 -5.41
N TRP A 132 7.82 -8.68 -6.39
CA TRP A 132 8.12 -8.50 -7.80
C TRP A 132 6.85 -8.47 -8.63
N ASP A 133 6.71 -7.44 -9.46
CA ASP A 133 5.71 -7.38 -10.52
C ASP A 133 6.24 -8.13 -11.75
N VAL A 134 5.82 -9.39 -11.85
CA VAL A 134 6.25 -10.31 -12.91
C VAL A 134 5.74 -9.84 -14.28
N LEU A 135 4.52 -9.33 -14.33
CA LEU A 135 3.87 -8.96 -15.58
C LEU A 135 4.52 -7.73 -16.21
N GLU A 136 4.86 -6.72 -15.40
CA GLU A 136 5.53 -5.52 -15.90
C GLU A 136 6.93 -5.82 -16.44
N ASP A 137 7.68 -6.70 -15.77
CA ASP A 137 9.07 -6.98 -16.14
C ASP A 137 9.20 -7.94 -17.33
N THR A 138 8.32 -8.94 -17.44
CA THR A 138 8.49 -10.06 -18.39
C THR A 138 7.30 -10.28 -19.32
N GLY A 139 6.16 -9.65 -19.05
CA GLY A 139 4.90 -9.95 -19.75
C GLY A 139 4.37 -11.36 -19.45
N GLY A 140 4.79 -11.99 -18.34
CA GLY A 140 4.42 -13.34 -17.93
C GLY A 140 5.60 -14.32 -17.84
N LEU A 141 5.46 -15.31 -16.95
CA LEU A 141 6.39 -16.42 -16.74
C LEU A 141 5.61 -17.70 -16.43
N ASN A 142 5.99 -18.78 -17.12
CA ASN A 142 5.47 -20.12 -16.88
C ASN A 142 6.62 -21.13 -16.79
N GLY A 143 6.66 -21.90 -15.71
CA GLY A 143 7.60 -23.01 -15.50
C GLY A 143 8.48 -22.85 -14.26
N ASP A 144 9.51 -23.70 -14.18
CA ASP A 144 10.50 -23.64 -13.10
C ASP A 144 11.45 -22.46 -13.34
N ILE A 145 11.38 -21.45 -12.46
CA ILE A 145 12.20 -20.26 -12.51
C ILE A 145 13.26 -20.32 -11.42
N LEU A 146 14.50 -20.03 -11.79
CA LEU A 146 15.60 -19.85 -10.85
C LEU A 146 15.67 -18.41 -10.41
N PHE A 147 15.62 -18.17 -9.10
CA PHE A 147 15.85 -16.88 -8.47
C PHE A 147 17.23 -16.86 -7.83
N ARG A 148 17.91 -15.72 -7.90
CA ARG A 148 19.17 -15.48 -7.21
C ARG A 148 19.10 -14.15 -6.49
N LEU A 149 19.37 -14.17 -5.19
CA LEU A 149 19.61 -12.95 -4.41
C LEU A 149 21.10 -12.78 -4.22
N SER A 150 21.59 -11.55 -4.41
CA SER A 150 22.93 -11.14 -4.06
C SER A 150 22.86 -10.05 -3.00
N ALA A 151 23.72 -10.11 -1.99
CA ALA A 151 23.87 -9.06 -0.99
C ALA A 151 25.33 -8.64 -0.89
N GLU A 152 25.57 -7.34 -1.00
CA GLU A 152 26.87 -6.73 -0.75
C GLU A 152 26.78 -5.86 0.51
N PRO A 153 27.69 -6.00 1.50
CA PRO A 153 27.74 -5.07 2.63
C PRO A 153 27.87 -3.63 2.14
N SER A 154 27.00 -2.73 2.60
CA SER A 154 26.98 -1.33 2.19
C SER A 154 27.54 -0.40 3.27
N GLU A 155 26.70 -0.01 4.23
CA GLU A 155 27.06 0.87 5.34
C GLU A 155 26.72 0.24 6.70
N VAL A 156 27.25 0.83 7.78
CA VAL A 156 26.86 0.49 9.15
C VAL A 156 26.12 1.68 9.72
N GLN A 157 24.83 1.50 9.99
CA GLN A 157 24.00 2.47 10.70
C GLN A 157 23.48 1.82 11.97
N ASN A 158 24.01 2.24 13.11
CA ASN A 158 23.62 1.68 14.40
C ASN A 158 22.13 1.93 14.66
N PRO A 159 21.38 0.92 15.15
CA PRO A 159 20.01 1.13 15.61
C PRO A 159 19.99 2.21 16.69
N ALA A 160 19.10 3.18 16.53
CA ALA A 160 18.98 4.31 17.43
C ALA A 160 17.53 4.50 17.90
N GLU A 161 17.36 4.86 19.16
CA GLU A 161 16.07 5.13 19.79
C GLU A 161 16.17 6.43 20.60
N GLU A 162 15.09 7.19 20.67
CA GLU A 162 15.03 8.45 21.42
C GLU A 162 14.10 8.33 22.63
N SER A 163 14.45 9.02 23.71
CA SER A 163 13.60 9.18 24.89
C SER A 163 13.81 10.57 25.47
N GLY A 164 12.81 11.45 25.30
CA GLY A 164 13.01 12.88 25.53
C GLY A 164 14.13 13.40 24.62
N ASP A 165 15.05 14.19 25.16
CA ASP A 165 16.20 14.70 24.39
C ASP A 165 17.41 13.74 24.37
N PHE A 166 17.27 12.49 24.81
CA PHE A 166 18.35 11.52 24.83
C PHE A 166 18.28 10.57 23.63
N LEU A 167 19.38 10.48 22.88
CA LEU A 167 19.58 9.52 21.80
C LEU A 167 20.38 8.32 22.30
N PHE A 168 19.87 7.11 22.08
CA PHE A 168 20.49 5.85 22.46
C PHE A 168 20.81 5.04 21.21
N GLU A 169 22.09 4.88 20.89
CA GLU A 169 22.56 4.15 19.72
C GLU A 169 23.18 2.81 20.18
N LEU A 170 22.61 1.69 19.74
CA LEU A 170 23.15 0.37 20.03
C LEU A 170 24.38 0.09 19.14
N GLN A 171 25.56 0.05 19.77
CA GLN A 171 26.84 -0.14 19.08
C GLN A 171 27.18 -1.63 18.92
N SER A 172 26.85 -2.46 19.91
CA SER A 172 27.06 -3.91 19.80
C SER A 172 26.19 -4.71 20.76
N LEU A 173 25.93 -5.97 20.39
CA LEU A 173 25.38 -7.00 21.24
C LEU A 173 26.20 -8.27 21.01
N HIS A 174 27.09 -8.62 21.94
CA HIS A 174 28.10 -9.64 21.69
C HIS A 174 28.32 -10.60 22.86
N ARG A 175 28.88 -11.78 22.58
CA ARG A 175 29.23 -12.79 23.58
C ARG A 175 30.49 -12.38 24.36
N LEU A 176 30.43 -12.49 25.69
CA LEU A 176 31.60 -12.47 26.55
C LEU A 176 32.09 -13.89 26.91
N SER A 177 31.14 -14.83 26.95
CA SER A 177 31.37 -16.27 27.16
C SER A 177 30.18 -17.06 26.61
N GLU A 178 30.21 -18.39 26.69
CA GLU A 178 29.10 -19.24 26.24
C GLU A 178 27.75 -18.90 26.89
N SER A 179 27.74 -18.31 28.09
CA SER A 179 26.52 -18.01 28.85
C SER A 179 26.32 -16.53 29.16
N GLN A 180 27.18 -15.65 28.63
CA GLN A 180 27.12 -14.21 28.90
C GLN A 180 27.12 -13.39 27.61
N VAL A 181 26.25 -12.39 27.57
CA VAL A 181 26.15 -11.40 26.49
C VAL A 181 26.31 -10.01 27.07
N GLU A 182 26.95 -9.11 26.33
CA GLU A 182 27.11 -7.69 26.65
C GLU A 182 26.47 -6.83 25.55
N ALA A 183 25.61 -5.90 25.96
CA ALA A 183 25.12 -4.82 25.12
C ALA A 183 25.92 -3.55 25.40
N VAL A 184 26.34 -2.87 24.34
CA VAL A 184 27.07 -1.60 24.41
C VAL A 184 26.29 -0.54 23.64
N LEU A 185 25.97 0.57 24.30
CA LEU A 185 25.26 1.69 23.70
C LEU A 185 26.10 2.96 23.83
N ASN A 186 26.00 3.83 22.82
CA ASN A 186 26.34 5.23 22.95
C ASN A 186 25.08 6.00 23.35
N VAL A 187 25.16 6.83 24.38
CA VAL A 187 24.02 7.64 24.83
C VAL A 187 24.43 9.09 24.78
N THR A 188 23.66 9.91 24.05
CA THR A 188 23.93 11.34 23.86
C THR A 188 22.76 12.15 24.41
N ASN A 189 23.04 13.15 25.24
CA ASN A 189 22.03 14.11 25.70
C ASN A 189 22.01 15.32 24.76
N ASN A 190 20.98 15.48 23.95
CA ASN A 190 20.80 16.63 23.06
C ASN A 190 20.06 17.81 23.72
N GLY A 191 19.56 17.63 24.94
CA GLY A 191 18.74 18.59 25.67
C GLY A 191 19.44 19.25 26.84
N GLU A 192 18.66 19.73 27.81
CA GLU A 192 19.19 20.32 29.03
C GLU A 192 19.93 19.31 29.91
N GLN A 193 20.73 19.79 30.87
CA GLN A 193 21.43 18.91 31.80
C GLN A 193 20.43 18.08 32.63
N ARG A 194 20.56 16.75 32.57
CA ARG A 194 19.71 15.78 33.28
C ARG A 194 20.54 14.65 33.88
N ASP A 195 20.05 14.04 34.94
CA ASP A 195 20.56 12.78 35.46
C ASP A 195 19.92 11.62 34.70
N LEU A 196 20.74 10.87 33.96
CA LEU A 196 20.36 9.62 33.32
C LEU A 196 20.53 8.47 34.30
N LYS A 197 19.44 7.79 34.65
CA LYS A 197 19.42 6.64 35.55
C LYS A 197 18.82 5.43 34.85
N ILE A 198 19.52 4.30 34.90
CA ILE A 198 19.09 3.07 34.22
C ILE A 198 19.14 1.91 35.20
N PHE A 199 18.00 1.30 35.52
CA PHE A 199 17.99 0.10 36.36
C PHE A 199 18.37 -1.12 35.55
N ASN A 200 19.35 -1.90 36.02
CA ASN A 200 19.81 -3.10 35.32
C ASN A 200 18.65 -4.07 35.01
N ARG A 201 17.73 -4.30 35.95
CA ARG A 201 16.54 -5.15 35.74
C ARG A 201 15.59 -4.68 34.63
N MET A 202 15.63 -3.40 34.28
CA MET A 202 14.77 -2.81 33.23
C MET A 202 15.45 -2.86 31.85
N VAL A 203 16.71 -3.31 31.80
CA VAL A 203 17.39 -3.66 30.57
C VAL A 203 17.27 -5.17 30.37
N SER A 204 16.64 -5.60 29.28
CA SER A 204 16.39 -7.03 29.05
C SER A 204 16.45 -7.43 27.60
N VAL A 205 17.02 -8.60 27.35
CA VAL A 205 17.01 -9.28 26.06
C VAL A 205 15.90 -10.33 26.05
N THR A 206 15.11 -10.37 24.97
CA THR A 206 14.08 -11.39 24.76
C THR A 206 14.40 -12.20 23.51
N GLY A 207 14.47 -13.54 23.64
CA GLY A 207 14.64 -14.44 22.50
C GLY A 207 13.33 -14.71 21.76
N PHE A 208 13.40 -15.27 20.55
CA PHE A 208 12.21 -15.62 19.74
C PHE A 208 11.34 -16.72 20.37
N ASN A 209 11.86 -17.48 21.34
CA ASN A 209 11.08 -18.40 22.16
C ASN A 209 10.28 -17.72 23.29
N GLY A 210 10.29 -16.38 23.34
CA GLY A 210 9.63 -15.57 24.37
C GLY A 210 10.36 -15.51 25.71
N ARG A 211 11.50 -16.20 25.89
CA ARG A 211 12.27 -16.13 27.13
C ARG A 211 12.97 -14.78 27.26
N ARG A 212 12.83 -14.18 28.44
CA ARG A 212 13.38 -12.88 28.80
C ARG A 212 14.56 -13.03 29.76
N TYR A 213 15.63 -12.30 29.51
CA TYR A 213 16.86 -12.26 30.31
C TYR A 213 17.16 -10.81 30.69
N GLU A 214 17.14 -10.51 31.98
CA GLU A 214 17.45 -9.18 32.50
C GLU A 214 18.95 -9.00 32.74
N ALA A 215 19.46 -7.77 32.61
CA ALA A 215 20.85 -7.49 32.91
C ALA A 215 21.15 -7.71 34.40
N GLN A 216 22.27 -8.38 34.68
CA GLN A 216 22.75 -8.64 36.04
C GLN A 216 23.78 -7.60 36.50
N TRP A 217 24.36 -6.87 35.56
CA TRP A 217 25.37 -5.84 35.78
C TRP A 217 25.19 -4.75 34.72
N GLY A 218 25.47 -3.49 35.08
CA GLY A 218 25.43 -2.37 34.14
C GLY A 218 26.35 -1.24 34.53
N ARG A 219 26.71 -0.40 33.56
CA ARG A 219 27.53 0.81 33.75
C ARG A 219 27.05 1.90 32.80
N VAL A 220 26.94 3.13 33.29
CA VAL A 220 26.62 4.33 32.50
C VAL A 220 27.76 5.32 32.69
N GLY A 221 28.56 5.54 31.64
CA GLY A 221 29.83 6.27 31.74
C GLY A 221 30.80 5.59 32.73
N ASP A 222 31.13 6.30 33.80
CA ASP A 222 32.00 5.87 34.90
C ASP A 222 31.25 5.26 36.09
N VAL A 223 29.91 5.31 36.10
CA VAL A 223 29.09 4.84 37.21
C VAL A 223 28.64 3.40 37.00
N THR A 224 28.99 2.50 37.94
CA THR A 224 28.73 1.06 37.84
C THR A 224 27.64 0.59 38.80
N GLY A 225 26.70 -0.21 38.30
CA GLY A 225 25.73 -0.99 39.07
C GLY A 225 26.08 -2.49 39.03
N PRO A 226 26.78 -3.03 40.05
CA PRO A 226 27.28 -4.40 40.00
C PRO A 226 26.25 -5.52 40.17
N GLN A 227 24.98 -5.20 40.41
CA GLN A 227 23.92 -6.19 40.70
C GLN A 227 22.62 -5.85 39.96
N ARG A 228 21.77 -6.86 39.75
CA ARG A 228 20.48 -6.78 39.05
C ARG A 228 19.57 -5.61 39.46
N TYR A 229 19.52 -5.27 40.75
CA TYR A 229 18.64 -4.21 41.27
C TYR A 229 19.30 -2.83 41.37
N HIS A 230 20.56 -2.70 40.97
CA HIS A 230 21.25 -1.41 40.97
C HIS A 230 20.82 -0.55 39.78
N ALA A 231 20.92 0.76 39.96
CA ALA A 231 20.63 1.77 38.94
C ALA A 231 21.81 2.73 38.81
N PRO A 232 22.82 2.43 37.95
CA PRO A 232 23.81 3.43 37.61
C PRO A 232 23.13 4.72 37.15
N GLN A 233 23.55 5.84 37.73
CA GLN A 233 23.02 7.17 37.49
C GLN A 233 24.17 8.13 37.18
N LYS A 234 24.06 8.87 36.09
CA LYS A 234 25.07 9.84 35.64
C LYS A 234 24.41 11.15 35.22
N THR A 235 24.89 12.27 35.75
CA THR A 235 24.56 13.60 35.24
C THR A 235 25.18 13.79 33.86
N MET A 236 24.37 14.15 32.87
CA MET A 236 24.77 14.38 31.50
C MET A 236 24.49 15.82 31.08
N ARG A 237 25.52 16.52 30.58
CA ARG A 237 25.39 17.88 30.04
C ARG A 237 24.84 17.86 28.61
N THR A 238 24.34 19.00 28.15
CA THR A 238 23.95 19.20 26.75
C THR A 238 25.11 18.88 25.80
N GLY A 239 24.84 18.04 24.82
CA GLY A 239 25.81 17.51 23.85
C GLY A 239 26.79 16.47 24.42
N GLU A 240 26.68 16.05 25.68
CA GLU A 240 27.55 15.01 26.25
C GLU A 240 27.14 13.63 25.72
N SER A 241 28.12 12.84 25.30
CA SER A 241 27.94 11.41 24.96
C SER A 241 28.70 10.53 25.96
N VAL A 242 28.07 9.43 26.38
CA VAL A 242 28.68 8.42 27.27
C VAL A 242 28.38 7.01 26.78
N THR A 243 29.30 6.09 27.05
CA THR A 243 29.05 4.65 26.81
C THR A 243 28.23 4.06 27.96
N ALA A 244 27.13 3.39 27.63
CA ALA A 244 26.39 2.53 28.55
C ALA A 244 26.63 1.05 28.19
N VAL A 245 26.85 0.21 29.20
CA VAL A 245 27.17 -1.23 29.03
C VAL A 245 26.30 -2.05 29.95
N PHE A 246 25.66 -3.10 29.44
CA PHE A 246 24.81 -4.00 30.22
C PHE A 246 25.17 -5.47 29.94
N ARG A 247 25.29 -6.27 31.00
CA ARG A 247 25.65 -7.70 30.90
C ARG A 247 24.51 -8.59 31.33
N PHE A 248 24.25 -9.60 30.51
CA PHE A 248 23.22 -10.60 30.72
C PHE A 248 23.89 -11.95 31.00
N ASP A 249 23.43 -12.64 32.04
CA ASP A 249 23.90 -13.97 32.40
C ASP A 249 22.86 -15.03 32.01
N ARG A 250 23.31 -16.29 31.92
CA ARG A 250 22.45 -17.45 31.64
C ARG A 250 21.78 -17.38 30.27
N ILE A 251 22.42 -16.71 29.31
CA ILE A 251 21.99 -16.72 27.91
C ILE A 251 22.36 -18.07 27.30
N PRO A 252 21.42 -18.83 26.71
CA PRO A 252 21.72 -20.09 26.02
C PRO A 252 22.79 -19.90 24.95
N GLY A 253 23.71 -20.86 24.77
CA GLY A 253 24.82 -20.76 23.81
C GLY A 253 24.38 -20.73 22.34
N ASP A 254 23.16 -21.20 22.05
CA ASP A 254 22.50 -21.25 20.74
C ASP A 254 21.63 -20.01 20.46
N LEU A 255 21.57 -19.04 21.39
CA LEU A 255 20.85 -17.79 21.17
C LEU A 255 21.73 -16.79 20.42
N ASP A 256 21.86 -16.98 19.11
CA ASP A 256 22.68 -16.13 18.23
C ASP A 256 21.92 -14.93 17.66
N ARG A 257 20.62 -14.83 17.96
CA ARG A 257 19.74 -13.73 17.57
C ARG A 257 18.67 -13.51 18.61
N VAL A 258 18.30 -12.25 18.83
CA VAL A 258 17.31 -11.87 19.84
C VAL A 258 16.16 -11.12 19.18
N MET A 259 14.94 -11.42 19.62
CA MET A 259 13.74 -10.77 19.11
C MET A 259 13.76 -9.27 19.46
N ARG A 260 14.21 -8.94 20.67
CA ARG A 260 14.35 -7.54 21.11
C ARG A 260 15.30 -7.36 22.29
N LEU A 261 15.82 -6.13 22.41
CA LEU A 261 16.48 -5.56 23.59
C LEU A 261 15.61 -4.39 24.08
N ASP A 262 15.07 -4.50 25.28
CA ASP A 262 14.27 -3.46 25.94
C ASP A 262 15.14 -2.69 26.94
N LEU A 263 14.99 -1.36 27.02
CA LEU A 263 15.65 -0.50 28.00
C LEU A 263 14.64 0.43 28.67
N GLY A 264 14.53 0.37 29.99
CA GLY A 264 13.82 1.37 30.79
C GLY A 264 14.77 2.35 31.47
N VAL A 265 14.51 3.65 31.33
CA VAL A 265 15.33 4.73 31.89
C VAL A 265 14.50 5.72 32.70
N GLU A 266 15.13 6.39 33.66
CA GLU A 266 14.61 7.56 34.38
C GLU A 266 15.51 8.75 34.08
N LEU A 267 14.93 9.85 33.62
CA LEU A 267 15.60 11.14 33.39
C LEU A 267 15.14 12.09 34.49
N LEU A 268 16.11 12.64 35.24
CA LEU A 268 15.84 13.40 36.46
C LEU A 268 16.46 14.80 36.37
N THR A 269 15.70 15.84 36.73
CA THR A 269 16.25 17.17 37.05
C THR A 269 16.07 17.44 38.53
N ILE A 270 17.18 17.64 39.26
CA ILE A 270 17.11 18.06 40.66
C ILE A 270 17.11 19.60 40.70
N THR A 271 15.92 20.19 40.80
CA THR A 271 15.73 21.62 41.11
C THR A 271 14.99 21.77 42.45
N PHE A 272 14.30 22.89 42.72
CA PHE A 272 13.45 23.04 43.91
C PHE A 272 12.25 22.06 43.94
N GLY A 273 12.08 21.25 42.88
CA GLY A 273 11.26 20.03 42.82
C GLY A 273 12.00 18.91 42.05
N VAL A 274 11.51 17.68 42.16
CA VAL A 274 11.99 16.55 41.34
C VAL A 274 11.17 16.52 40.05
N ASP A 275 11.83 16.80 38.93
CA ASP A 275 11.29 16.58 37.60
C ASP A 275 11.74 15.18 37.15
N LEU A 276 10.79 14.26 36.97
CA LEU A 276 11.03 12.86 36.60
C LEU A 276 10.30 12.55 35.30
N GLU A 277 11.06 12.11 34.32
CA GLU A 277 10.57 11.54 33.07
C GLU A 277 11.04 10.09 32.95
N THR A 278 10.19 9.20 32.47
CA THR A 278 10.52 7.78 32.28
C THR A 278 10.51 7.42 30.80
N GLY A 279 11.59 6.81 30.35
CA GLY A 279 11.75 6.33 28.98
C GLY A 279 11.66 4.81 28.87
N HIS A 280 11.13 4.32 27.76
CA HIS A 280 11.19 2.91 27.39
C HIS A 280 11.54 2.78 25.90
N MET A 281 12.65 2.15 25.59
CA MET A 281 13.15 1.97 24.23
C MET A 281 13.27 0.49 23.89
N GLN A 282 13.15 0.16 22.60
CA GLN A 282 13.13 -1.21 22.14
C GLN A 282 13.83 -1.40 20.80
N PHE A 283 15.00 -2.01 20.82
CA PHE A 283 15.69 -2.46 19.61
C PHE A 283 15.21 -3.86 19.22
N ARG A 284 14.94 -4.12 17.94
CA ARG A 284 14.35 -5.39 17.46
C ARG A 284 15.29 -6.15 16.53
N ASP A 285 15.09 -7.45 16.48
CA ASP A 285 15.72 -8.37 15.52
C ASP A 285 17.26 -8.29 15.45
N LEU A 286 17.91 -8.36 16.61
CA LEU A 286 19.34 -8.09 16.73
C LEU A 286 20.19 -9.36 16.68
N PRO A 287 21.32 -9.37 15.95
CA PRO A 287 22.31 -10.44 16.04
C PRO A 287 23.03 -10.40 17.40
N VAL A 288 23.42 -11.57 17.91
CA VAL A 288 24.35 -11.72 19.03
C VAL A 288 25.69 -12.16 18.44
N THR A 289 26.64 -11.22 18.32
CA THR A 289 27.91 -11.47 17.65
C THR A 289 28.90 -12.21 18.56
N PRO A 290 29.87 -12.99 18.02
CA PRO A 290 30.89 -13.66 18.82
C PRO A 290 31.85 -12.72 19.55
N ALA A 291 31.99 -11.48 19.06
CA ALA A 291 32.88 -10.44 19.57
C ALA A 291 32.25 -9.06 19.30
N PRO A 292 32.69 -7.98 19.97
CA PRO A 292 32.28 -6.61 19.64
C PRO A 292 32.54 -6.32 18.15
N ALA A 293 31.75 -5.42 17.56
CA ALA A 293 31.99 -4.96 16.19
C ALA A 293 33.45 -4.49 16.05
N GLU A 294 34.20 -5.08 15.10
CA GLU A 294 35.46 -4.50 14.65
C GLU A 294 35.12 -3.20 13.90
N ASP A 295 36.01 -2.20 13.95
CA ASP A 295 35.92 -0.88 13.30
C ASP A 295 34.88 -0.84 12.15
N PRO A 296 33.83 0.00 12.21
CA PRO A 296 32.76 0.07 11.19
C PRO A 296 33.26 0.25 9.75
N SER A 297 34.51 0.73 9.58
CA SER A 297 35.18 0.87 8.28
C SER A 297 35.79 -0.42 7.72
N ARG A 298 35.84 -1.53 8.48
CA ARG A 298 36.33 -2.84 8.05
C ARG A 298 35.16 -3.79 7.78
N LEU A 299 34.34 -3.45 6.79
CA LEU A 299 33.44 -4.43 6.17
C LEU A 299 34.30 -5.50 5.48
N THR A 300 34.16 -6.76 5.87
CA THR A 300 34.76 -7.87 5.11
C THR A 300 34.02 -7.96 3.78
N ALA A 301 34.70 -7.46 2.74
CA ALA A 301 34.20 -7.11 1.41
C ALA A 301 33.79 -8.29 0.49
N SER A 302 33.26 -9.39 1.02
CA SER A 302 32.73 -10.47 0.19
C SER A 302 31.22 -10.45 0.20
N GLY A 303 30.61 -10.03 -0.91
CA GLY A 303 29.19 -10.27 -1.14
C GLY A 303 28.87 -11.76 -1.12
N PHE A 304 27.62 -12.10 -0.84
CA PHE A 304 27.12 -13.47 -0.78
C PHE A 304 25.83 -13.60 -1.57
N GLU A 305 25.58 -14.81 -2.06
CA GLU A 305 24.43 -15.09 -2.91
C GLU A 305 23.68 -16.34 -2.41
N ALA A 306 22.40 -16.41 -2.75
CA ALA A 306 21.60 -17.61 -2.62
C ALA A 306 20.73 -17.81 -3.86
N THR A 307 20.50 -19.06 -4.22
CA THR A 307 19.66 -19.45 -5.35
C THR A 307 18.49 -20.29 -4.86
N LEU A 308 17.32 -20.09 -5.45
CA LEU A 308 16.09 -20.86 -5.22
C LEU A 308 15.47 -21.21 -6.56
N THR A 309 14.92 -22.41 -6.71
CA THR A 309 14.02 -22.75 -7.82
C THR A 309 12.59 -22.69 -7.31
N ALA A 310 11.70 -22.02 -8.04
CA ALA A 310 10.28 -22.01 -7.75
C ALA A 310 9.46 -22.13 -9.04
N PHE A 311 8.37 -22.90 -8.97
CA PHE A 311 7.42 -22.97 -10.07
C PHE A 311 6.60 -21.67 -10.11
N VAL A 312 6.63 -21.00 -11.26
CA VAL A 312 5.89 -19.77 -11.52
C VAL A 312 4.89 -20.04 -12.64
N ASP A 313 3.65 -19.63 -12.44
CA ASP A 313 2.57 -19.73 -13.41
C ASP A 313 1.80 -18.42 -13.34
N ILE A 314 2.39 -17.38 -13.91
CA ILE A 314 1.85 -16.02 -13.96
C ILE A 314 1.86 -15.64 -15.43
N GLU A 315 0.72 -15.79 -16.09
CA GLU A 315 0.53 -15.39 -17.47
C GLU A 315 -0.29 -14.10 -17.49
N PRO A 316 -0.05 -13.19 -18.45
CA PRO A 316 -0.91 -12.03 -18.63
C PRO A 316 -2.29 -12.54 -19.00
N GLU A 317 -3.32 -12.19 -18.23
CA GLU A 317 -4.67 -12.65 -18.52
C GLU A 317 -5.34 -11.80 -19.61
N TYR A 318 -4.74 -11.64 -20.81
CA TYR A 318 -5.40 -10.91 -21.91
C TYR A 318 -5.04 -11.44 -23.32
N ILE A 319 -6.09 -11.81 -24.06
CA ILE A 319 -6.14 -11.52 -25.50
C ILE A 319 -6.47 -10.03 -25.56
N GLU A 320 -5.61 -9.19 -26.14
CA GLU A 320 -5.96 -7.79 -26.41
C GLU A 320 -7.17 -7.74 -27.34
N ASP A 321 -8.32 -7.43 -26.77
CA ASP A 321 -9.49 -6.95 -27.47
C ASP A 321 -9.58 -5.45 -27.20
N ASN A 322 -9.21 -4.66 -28.21
CA ASN A 322 -9.33 -3.20 -28.18
C ASN A 322 -10.49 -2.74 -29.08
N THR A 323 -11.37 -3.67 -29.49
CA THR A 323 -12.48 -3.39 -30.39
C THR A 323 -13.76 -3.22 -29.58
N PRO A 324 -14.46 -2.06 -29.70
CA PRO A 324 -15.78 -1.89 -29.10
C PRO A 324 -16.80 -2.92 -29.59
N PRO A 325 -17.78 -3.30 -28.74
CA PRO A 325 -18.86 -4.20 -29.15
C PRO A 325 -19.68 -3.60 -30.30
N ALA A 326 -20.31 -4.45 -31.11
CA ALA A 326 -21.31 -4.02 -32.08
C ALA A 326 -22.65 -3.79 -31.35
N LEU A 327 -23.24 -2.60 -31.49
CA LEU A 327 -24.53 -2.26 -30.88
C LEU A 327 -25.58 -1.94 -31.94
N THR A 328 -26.71 -2.64 -31.93
CA THR A 328 -27.84 -2.41 -32.85
C THR A 328 -29.12 -2.16 -32.06
N ILE A 329 -29.78 -1.03 -32.32
CA ILE A 329 -31.08 -0.69 -31.74
C ILE A 329 -32.17 -1.17 -32.72
N THR A 330 -33.08 -2.01 -32.23
CA THR A 330 -34.18 -2.59 -33.01
C THR A 330 -35.52 -1.91 -32.76
N SER A 331 -35.69 -1.31 -31.58
CA SER A 331 -36.83 -0.45 -31.23
C SER A 331 -36.30 0.76 -30.46
N PRO A 332 -36.61 2.00 -30.88
CA PRO A 332 -37.32 2.38 -32.10
C PRO A 332 -36.58 1.92 -33.37
N ALA A 333 -37.32 1.56 -34.42
CA ALA A 333 -36.74 1.14 -35.68
C ALA A 333 -36.19 2.35 -36.46
N PRO A 334 -35.18 2.19 -37.32
CA PRO A 334 -34.63 3.31 -38.12
C PRO A 334 -35.67 4.07 -38.96
N GLY A 335 -36.78 3.43 -39.33
CA GLY A 335 -37.88 4.05 -40.08
C GLY A 335 -38.82 4.93 -39.24
N ASP A 336 -38.72 4.90 -37.91
CA ASP A 336 -39.57 5.69 -37.01
C ASP A 336 -39.07 7.14 -36.88
N PHE A 337 -37.85 7.43 -37.33
CA PHE A 337 -37.22 8.75 -37.26
C PHE A 337 -37.56 9.60 -38.48
N THR A 338 -37.90 10.87 -38.26
CA THR A 338 -38.00 11.89 -39.31
C THR A 338 -36.98 12.98 -39.01
N ASP A 339 -36.11 13.29 -39.98
CA ASP A 339 -35.00 14.25 -39.79
C ASP A 339 -34.14 13.94 -38.56
N ASN A 340 -33.83 12.65 -38.34
CA ASN A 340 -33.11 12.10 -37.17
C ASN A 340 -33.81 12.28 -35.82
N LEU A 341 -35.06 12.75 -35.79
CA LEU A 341 -35.84 12.92 -34.56
C LEU A 341 -36.96 11.88 -34.48
N LEU A 342 -37.04 11.15 -33.37
CA LEU A 342 -38.18 10.32 -33.02
C LEU A 342 -39.23 11.17 -32.32
N ARG A 343 -40.49 11.14 -32.78
CA ARG A 343 -41.61 11.78 -32.10
C ARG A 343 -42.53 10.75 -31.46
N ILE A 344 -42.77 10.88 -30.17
CA ILE A 344 -43.64 9.98 -29.41
C ILE A 344 -44.75 10.75 -28.69
N ASN A 345 -45.85 10.06 -28.38
CA ASN A 345 -47.02 10.65 -27.69
C ASN A 345 -47.26 10.03 -26.30
N GLU A 346 -46.35 9.18 -25.83
CA GLU A 346 -46.37 8.56 -24.51
C GLU A 346 -45.07 8.89 -23.78
N GLY A 347 -45.13 9.14 -22.47
CA GLY A 347 -43.95 9.48 -21.64
C GLY A 347 -43.04 8.29 -21.33
N ILE A 348 -43.20 7.18 -22.04
CA ILE A 348 -42.39 5.96 -21.89
C ILE A 348 -41.92 5.55 -23.29
N LEU A 349 -40.60 5.37 -23.43
CA LEU A 349 -39.95 4.87 -24.62
C LEU A 349 -39.39 3.47 -24.35
N LEU A 350 -39.86 2.48 -25.11
CA LEU A 350 -39.22 1.16 -25.14
C LEU A 350 -37.98 1.21 -26.04
N VAL A 351 -36.83 0.89 -25.46
CA VAL A 351 -35.56 0.76 -26.17
C VAL A 351 -35.15 -0.71 -26.18
N GLU A 352 -35.09 -1.31 -27.36
CA GLU A 352 -34.67 -2.70 -27.57
C GLU A 352 -33.51 -2.78 -28.56
N GLY A 353 -32.68 -3.79 -28.40
CA GLY A 353 -31.58 -4.03 -29.31
C GLY A 353 -30.77 -5.27 -29.01
N VAL A 354 -29.64 -5.38 -29.70
CA VAL A 354 -28.65 -6.44 -29.53
C VAL A 354 -27.27 -5.81 -29.45
N ALA A 355 -26.48 -6.21 -28.46
CA ALA A 355 -25.05 -5.94 -28.37
C ALA A 355 -24.28 -7.25 -28.63
N GLU A 356 -23.28 -7.23 -29.49
CA GLU A 356 -22.50 -8.42 -29.89
C GLU A 356 -21.01 -8.13 -29.79
N ASP A 357 -20.27 -9.07 -29.21
CA ASP A 357 -18.82 -9.03 -29.13
C ASP A 357 -18.24 -10.44 -29.03
N GLU A 358 -17.04 -10.69 -29.59
CA GLU A 358 -16.38 -11.99 -29.51
C GLU A 358 -15.97 -12.35 -28.07
N SER A 359 -15.63 -11.36 -27.26
CA SER A 359 -15.35 -11.51 -25.84
C SER A 359 -16.62 -11.61 -24.98
N GLY A 360 -17.79 -11.34 -25.56
CA GLY A 360 -19.09 -11.28 -24.88
C GLY A 360 -19.40 -9.90 -24.30
N ILE A 361 -20.65 -9.69 -23.91
CA ILE A 361 -21.13 -8.42 -23.38
C ILE A 361 -21.12 -8.44 -21.85
N SER A 362 -20.49 -7.43 -21.25
CA SER A 362 -20.50 -7.20 -19.81
C SER A 362 -21.79 -6.51 -19.37
N MET A 363 -22.17 -5.42 -20.05
CA MET A 363 -23.31 -4.59 -19.64
C MET A 363 -23.89 -3.80 -20.82
N VAL A 364 -25.22 -3.58 -20.78
CA VAL A 364 -25.90 -2.60 -21.63
C VAL A 364 -26.67 -1.64 -20.73
N THR A 365 -26.57 -0.34 -20.99
CA THR A 365 -27.31 0.70 -20.26
C THR A 365 -28.09 1.61 -21.21
N VAL A 366 -29.21 2.14 -20.73
CA VAL A 366 -30.04 3.16 -21.40
C VAL A 366 -30.14 4.36 -20.45
N ASN A 367 -29.58 5.51 -20.85
CA ASN A 367 -29.39 6.69 -20.00
C ASN A 367 -28.77 6.36 -18.63
N GLY A 368 -27.75 5.49 -18.63
CA GLY A 368 -27.07 5.03 -17.42
C GLY A 368 -27.81 3.96 -16.61
N HIS A 369 -29.08 3.70 -16.90
CA HIS A 369 -29.83 2.62 -16.26
C HIS A 369 -29.49 1.26 -16.88
N ASP A 370 -29.25 0.25 -16.04
CA ASP A 370 -28.99 -1.12 -16.48
C ASP A 370 -30.19 -1.67 -17.27
N ALA A 371 -29.95 -2.00 -18.53
CA ALA A 371 -30.93 -2.58 -19.44
C ALA A 371 -30.83 -4.11 -19.51
N SER A 372 -29.92 -4.71 -18.73
CA SER A 372 -29.65 -6.14 -18.56
C SER A 372 -29.63 -6.92 -19.87
N ALA A 373 -28.44 -7.19 -20.40
CA ALA A 373 -28.29 -8.02 -21.60
C ALA A 373 -28.58 -9.50 -21.28
N GLY A 374 -29.43 -10.14 -22.09
CA GLY A 374 -29.60 -11.58 -22.12
C GLY A 374 -28.31 -12.30 -22.54
N PRO A 375 -28.23 -13.64 -22.40
CA PRO A 375 -27.04 -14.43 -22.76
C PRO A 375 -26.64 -14.31 -24.24
N ASP A 376 -27.56 -13.86 -25.09
CA ASP A 376 -27.39 -13.63 -26.53
C ASP A 376 -27.17 -12.14 -26.87
N GLY A 377 -26.93 -11.28 -25.87
CA GLY A 377 -26.69 -9.85 -26.07
C GLY A 377 -27.95 -9.02 -26.30
N THR A 378 -29.14 -9.63 -26.27
CA THR A 378 -30.41 -8.92 -26.41
C THR A 378 -30.70 -8.07 -25.17
N PHE A 379 -31.24 -6.87 -25.34
CA PHE A 379 -31.63 -6.01 -24.22
C PHE A 379 -32.96 -5.30 -24.50
N ALA A 380 -33.67 -4.94 -23.42
CA ALA A 380 -34.92 -4.20 -23.49
C ALA A 380 -35.07 -3.33 -22.24
N TYR A 381 -35.38 -2.04 -22.43
CA TYR A 381 -35.56 -1.10 -21.32
C TYR A 381 -36.71 -0.12 -21.59
N ASN A 382 -37.58 0.07 -20.60
CA ASN A 382 -38.63 1.09 -20.65
C ASN A 382 -38.13 2.38 -19.99
N LEU A 383 -37.72 3.34 -20.82
CA LEU A 383 -37.21 4.63 -20.38
C LEU A 383 -38.37 5.61 -20.19
N ASN A 384 -38.50 6.20 -19.00
CA ASN A 384 -39.38 7.36 -18.83
C ASN A 384 -38.74 8.59 -19.48
N VAL A 385 -39.49 9.31 -20.31
CA VAL A 385 -39.04 10.54 -20.95
C VAL A 385 -39.89 11.73 -20.54
N SER A 386 -39.25 12.89 -20.42
CA SER A 386 -39.92 14.15 -20.09
C SER A 386 -40.60 14.75 -21.32
N ALA A 387 -41.60 15.61 -21.14
CA ALA A 387 -42.20 16.33 -22.26
C ALA A 387 -41.16 17.21 -22.97
N GLY A 388 -41.25 17.32 -24.29
CA GLY A 388 -40.27 18.04 -25.10
C GLY A 388 -39.08 17.15 -25.52
N TYR A 389 -37.92 17.77 -25.73
CA TYR A 389 -36.73 17.11 -26.26
C TYR A 389 -35.99 16.28 -25.20
N ASN A 390 -35.60 15.06 -25.55
CA ASN A 390 -34.82 14.14 -24.73
C ASN A 390 -33.70 13.54 -25.59
N GLU A 391 -32.50 13.46 -25.02
CA GLU A 391 -31.41 12.66 -25.59
C GLU A 391 -31.43 11.27 -24.91
N VAL A 392 -31.54 10.22 -25.71
CA VAL A 392 -31.48 8.83 -25.23
C VAL A 392 -30.17 8.20 -25.67
N VAL A 393 -29.36 7.77 -24.71
CA VAL A 393 -28.05 7.16 -24.92
C VAL A 393 -28.13 5.69 -24.55
N VAL A 394 -27.80 4.84 -25.51
CA VAL A 394 -27.64 3.40 -25.30
C VAL A 394 -26.15 3.09 -25.35
N ARG A 395 -25.61 2.52 -24.27
CA ARG A 395 -24.20 2.14 -24.18
C ARG A 395 -24.07 0.64 -23.99
N ALA A 396 -23.20 0.00 -24.77
CA ALA A 396 -22.79 -1.38 -24.57
C ALA A 396 -21.31 -1.44 -24.20
N ILE A 397 -20.98 -2.34 -23.26
CA ILE A 397 -19.63 -2.58 -22.76
C ILE A 397 -19.36 -4.09 -22.86
N ASP A 398 -18.26 -4.47 -23.50
CA ASP A 398 -17.85 -5.88 -23.61
C ASP A 398 -17.16 -6.39 -22.31
N THR A 399 -16.76 -7.67 -22.26
CA THR A 399 -16.07 -8.23 -21.09
C THR A 399 -14.61 -7.77 -20.95
N ARG A 400 -14.07 -7.10 -21.96
CA ARG A 400 -12.74 -6.46 -21.99
C ARG A 400 -12.81 -4.94 -21.82
N PHE A 401 -14.00 -4.45 -21.54
CA PHE A 401 -14.35 -3.08 -21.21
C PHE A 401 -14.20 -2.05 -22.33
N ASN A 402 -14.11 -2.48 -23.58
CA ASN A 402 -14.35 -1.55 -24.67
C ASN A 402 -15.83 -1.18 -24.70
N SER A 403 -16.13 0.03 -25.15
CA SER A 403 -17.50 0.52 -25.12
C SER A 403 -17.89 1.25 -26.38
N ILE A 404 -19.16 1.15 -26.73
CA ILE A 404 -19.78 1.91 -27.81
C ILE A 404 -21.05 2.58 -27.30
N GLU A 405 -21.38 3.73 -27.88
CA GLU A 405 -22.64 4.43 -27.62
C GLU A 405 -23.42 4.64 -28.91
N LYS A 406 -24.75 4.58 -28.80
CA LYS A 406 -25.69 5.06 -29.81
C LYS A 406 -26.65 6.07 -29.19
N ARG A 407 -26.98 7.10 -29.96
CA ARG A 407 -27.84 8.20 -29.53
C ARG A 407 -29.13 8.20 -30.33
N LEU A 408 -30.24 8.46 -29.64
CA LEU A 408 -31.55 8.68 -30.22
C LEU A 408 -32.07 10.02 -29.73
N ASP A 409 -32.40 10.91 -30.66
CA ASP A 409 -33.06 12.17 -30.34
C ASP A 409 -34.57 11.93 -30.30
N VAL A 410 -35.20 12.24 -29.16
CA VAL A 410 -36.60 11.88 -28.90
C VAL A 410 -37.37 13.11 -28.44
N TYR A 411 -38.45 13.44 -29.13
CA TYR A 411 -39.37 14.49 -28.73
C TYR A 411 -40.69 13.87 -28.25
N TYR A 412 -41.03 14.08 -26.99
CA TYR A 412 -42.32 13.66 -26.42
C TYR A 412 -43.35 14.79 -26.54
N ASP A 413 -44.30 14.62 -27.45
CA ASP A 413 -45.47 15.49 -27.65
C ASP A 413 -46.52 15.21 -26.55
N ALA A 414 -46.31 15.76 -25.36
CA ALA A 414 -47.20 15.55 -24.21
C ALA A 414 -48.61 16.18 -24.40
N PRO A 415 -49.67 15.59 -23.83
CA PRO A 415 -51.01 16.17 -23.86
C PRO A 415 -51.03 17.56 -23.20
N SER A 416 -51.76 18.51 -23.78
CA SER A 416 -51.88 19.88 -23.29
C SER A 416 -52.28 19.94 -21.80
N GLY A 417 -51.36 20.40 -20.94
CA GLY A 417 -51.54 20.46 -19.48
C GLY A 417 -50.39 19.85 -18.66
N GLU A 418 -49.52 19.06 -19.29
CA GLU A 418 -48.30 18.47 -18.70
C GLU A 418 -47.02 19.13 -19.25
N GLU A 419 -46.95 20.47 -19.24
CA GLU A 419 -45.73 21.20 -19.61
C GLU A 419 -44.67 21.05 -18.49
N ARG A 420 -43.96 19.93 -18.47
CA ARG A 420 -42.66 19.82 -17.81
C ARG A 420 -41.60 19.87 -18.90
N VAL A 421 -40.91 21.00 -19.02
CA VAL A 421 -39.73 21.13 -19.88
C VAL A 421 -38.69 20.13 -19.40
N SER A 422 -38.10 19.36 -20.31
CA SER A 422 -37.04 18.41 -19.94
C SER A 422 -35.83 19.15 -19.37
N GLY A 423 -35.11 18.52 -18.44
CA GLY A 423 -33.87 19.09 -17.89
C GLY A 423 -32.81 19.36 -18.97
N PHE A 424 -32.86 18.66 -20.10
CA PHE A 424 -31.99 18.88 -21.26
C PHE A 424 -32.27 20.23 -21.92
N GLU A 425 -33.54 20.52 -22.24
CA GLU A 425 -33.91 21.77 -22.92
C GLU A 425 -33.65 22.99 -22.02
N GLU A 426 -33.75 22.82 -20.70
CA GLU A 426 -33.41 23.87 -19.73
C GLU A 426 -31.91 24.09 -19.60
N LEU A 427 -31.11 23.00 -19.56
CA LEU A 427 -29.65 23.08 -19.60
C LEU A 427 -29.16 23.71 -20.91
N GLU A 428 -29.75 23.36 -22.04
CA GLU A 428 -29.44 23.97 -23.34
C GLU A 428 -29.77 25.46 -23.34
N LYS A 429 -30.90 25.87 -22.78
CA LYS A 429 -31.22 27.30 -22.57
C LYS A 429 -30.18 27.99 -21.70
N VAL A 430 -29.73 27.36 -20.62
CA VAL A 430 -28.71 27.94 -19.73
C VAL A 430 -27.36 28.08 -20.46
N ILE A 431 -26.91 27.04 -21.16
CA ILE A 431 -25.67 27.06 -21.95
C ILE A 431 -25.73 28.14 -23.04
N THR A 432 -26.88 28.28 -23.72
CA THR A 432 -27.06 29.22 -24.84
C THR A 432 -27.43 30.65 -24.41
N SER A 433 -27.80 30.88 -23.13
CA SER A 433 -28.24 32.19 -22.61
C SER A 433 -27.16 33.28 -22.52
N GLY A 434 -25.91 32.97 -22.88
CA GLY A 434 -24.80 33.94 -22.93
C GLY A 434 -24.12 34.23 -21.59
N ARG A 435 -24.50 33.53 -20.52
CA ARG A 435 -23.80 33.55 -19.23
C ARG A 435 -23.67 32.11 -18.70
N PRO A 436 -22.69 31.34 -19.19
CA PRO A 436 -22.53 29.94 -18.80
C PRO A 436 -22.28 29.81 -17.29
N PRO A 437 -22.77 28.72 -16.67
CA PRO A 437 -22.54 28.45 -15.26
C PRO A 437 -21.04 28.30 -14.99
N ARG A 438 -20.56 28.83 -13.86
CA ARG A 438 -19.14 28.72 -13.51
C ARG A 438 -18.90 27.44 -12.72
N TYR A 439 -17.80 26.78 -13.03
CA TYR A 439 -17.37 25.58 -12.32
C TYR A 439 -16.11 25.87 -11.52
N PHE A 440 -16.15 25.49 -10.25
CA PHE A 440 -15.02 25.49 -9.34
C PHE A 440 -14.62 24.05 -9.06
N ALA A 441 -13.33 23.81 -8.87
CA ALA A 441 -12.84 22.54 -8.38
C ALA A 441 -11.87 22.75 -7.21
N PHE A 442 -12.01 21.91 -6.19
CA PHE A 442 -11.05 21.76 -5.10
C PHE A 442 -10.48 20.36 -5.16
N ILE A 443 -9.24 20.22 -5.61
CA ILE A 443 -8.63 18.94 -5.95
C ILE A 443 -7.43 18.74 -5.02
N VAL A 444 -7.48 17.70 -4.21
CA VAL A 444 -6.47 17.40 -3.20
C VAL A 444 -5.87 16.02 -3.45
N GLY A 445 -4.55 15.96 -3.57
CA GLY A 445 -3.77 14.74 -3.54
C GLY A 445 -2.79 14.75 -2.38
N VAL A 446 -2.80 13.71 -1.54
CA VAL A 446 -1.86 13.53 -0.43
C VAL A 446 -1.09 12.23 -0.61
N GLU A 447 0.21 12.34 -0.85
CA GLU A 447 1.14 11.22 -1.04
C GLU A 447 2.10 11.08 0.14
N GLU A 448 2.63 12.20 0.61
CA GLU A 448 3.66 12.21 1.65
C GLU A 448 3.05 12.49 3.02
N TYR A 449 3.53 11.77 4.02
CA TYR A 449 3.18 11.95 5.43
C TYR A 449 4.46 12.00 6.25
N PRO A 450 4.78 13.10 6.95
CA PRO A 450 5.99 13.20 7.76
C PRO A 450 6.02 12.25 8.96
N ASP A 451 4.85 11.82 9.44
CA ASP A 451 4.73 10.87 10.54
C ASP A 451 5.09 9.44 10.07
N PRO A 452 6.10 8.77 10.67
CA PRO A 452 6.55 7.44 10.25
C PRO A 452 5.51 6.32 10.48
N TRP A 453 4.44 6.57 11.24
CA TRP A 453 3.32 5.64 11.44
C TRP A 453 2.31 5.66 10.29
N ILE A 454 2.39 6.63 9.38
CA ILE A 454 1.53 6.72 8.20
C ILE A 454 2.41 6.47 6.97
N LEU A 455 2.15 5.36 6.28
CA LEU A 455 2.92 5.00 5.09
C LEU A 455 2.65 6.00 3.96
N PRO A 456 3.66 6.41 3.17
CA PRO A 456 3.44 7.24 2.00
C PRO A 456 2.66 6.47 0.91
N LEU A 457 1.96 7.21 0.07
CA LEU A 457 1.26 6.73 -1.13
C LEU A 457 2.01 7.21 -2.39
N TYR A 458 1.74 6.59 -3.55
CA TYR A 458 2.54 6.83 -4.77
C TYR A 458 1.83 7.58 -5.91
N LYS A 459 0.49 7.54 -5.98
CA LYS A 459 -0.30 8.12 -7.10
C LYS A 459 -1.29 9.24 -6.78
N PRO A 460 -1.73 9.50 -5.53
CA PRO A 460 -2.74 10.54 -5.28
C PRO A 460 -2.50 11.92 -5.91
N ILE A 461 -1.25 12.41 -5.98
CA ILE A 461 -0.91 13.68 -6.66
C ILE A 461 -1.02 13.52 -8.17
N TYR A 462 -0.54 12.39 -8.72
CA TYR A 462 -0.70 12.09 -10.14
C TYR A 462 -2.17 12.06 -10.55
N ASP A 463 -3.03 11.39 -9.78
CA ASP A 463 -4.47 11.29 -10.04
C ASP A 463 -5.16 12.65 -9.92
N ALA A 464 -4.81 13.42 -8.89
CA ALA A 464 -5.29 14.79 -8.70
C ALA A 464 -4.96 15.69 -9.89
N ARG A 465 -3.70 15.67 -10.37
CA ARG A 465 -3.28 16.40 -11.56
C ARG A 465 -4.04 15.96 -12.80
N LYS A 466 -4.13 14.65 -13.03
CA LYS A 466 -4.78 14.10 -14.22
C LYS A 466 -6.25 14.48 -14.30
N LEU A 467 -6.96 14.48 -13.17
CA LEU A 467 -8.34 14.95 -13.11
C LEU A 467 -8.42 16.48 -13.38
N ALA A 468 -7.54 17.28 -12.76
CA ALA A 468 -7.49 18.72 -12.99
C ALA A 468 -7.29 19.08 -14.48
N ASP A 469 -6.38 18.37 -15.15
CA ASP A 469 -6.10 18.53 -16.57
C ASP A 469 -7.35 18.23 -17.41
N VAL A 470 -7.99 17.07 -17.20
CA VAL A 470 -9.21 16.70 -17.95
C VAL A 470 -10.35 17.70 -17.74
N LEU A 471 -10.56 18.16 -16.51
CA LEU A 471 -11.62 19.13 -16.20
C LEU A 471 -11.37 20.48 -16.90
N THR A 472 -10.12 20.96 -16.92
CA THR A 472 -9.77 22.26 -17.51
C THR A 472 -9.70 22.21 -19.05
N GLU A 473 -9.21 21.09 -19.61
CA GLU A 473 -9.06 20.91 -21.06
C GLU A 473 -10.37 20.59 -21.79
N HIS A 474 -11.29 19.86 -21.15
CA HIS A 474 -12.47 19.32 -21.82
C HIS A 474 -13.81 19.86 -21.30
N TYR A 475 -13.83 20.46 -20.12
CA TYR A 475 -15.05 20.91 -19.45
C TYR A 475 -14.99 22.40 -19.07
N LEU A 476 -16.11 22.96 -18.62
CA LEU A 476 -16.25 24.39 -18.27
C LEU A 476 -15.59 24.78 -16.93
N PHE A 477 -14.53 24.08 -16.52
CA PHE A 477 -13.71 24.47 -15.38
C PHE A 477 -12.60 25.41 -15.88
N ASP A 478 -12.75 26.70 -15.63
CA ASP A 478 -11.70 27.66 -15.94
C ASP A 478 -10.55 27.51 -14.92
N GLU A 479 -9.31 27.57 -15.41
CA GLU A 479 -8.08 27.33 -14.62
C GLU A 479 -8.03 28.18 -13.33
N GLU A 480 -8.51 29.42 -13.37
CA GLU A 480 -8.58 30.33 -12.22
C GLU A 480 -9.55 29.90 -11.10
N ASN A 481 -10.48 28.97 -11.40
CA ASN A 481 -11.46 28.43 -10.47
C ASN A 481 -11.11 26.98 -10.04
N VAL A 482 -10.00 26.42 -10.53
CA VAL A 482 -9.49 25.09 -10.15
C VAL A 482 -8.34 25.25 -9.16
N ILE A 483 -8.54 24.81 -7.93
CA ILE A 483 -7.51 24.81 -6.88
C ILE A 483 -7.01 23.38 -6.70
N LEU A 484 -5.80 23.12 -7.18
CA LEU A 484 -5.05 21.89 -6.96
C LEU A 484 -4.12 22.06 -5.76
N MET A 485 -4.22 21.17 -4.78
CA MET A 485 -3.34 21.12 -3.62
C MET A 485 -2.63 19.76 -3.54
N GLU A 486 -1.32 19.80 -3.42
CA GLU A 486 -0.45 18.65 -3.31
C GLU A 486 0.15 18.60 -1.91
N ASN A 487 -0.07 17.51 -1.18
CA ASN A 487 0.32 17.36 0.21
C ASN A 487 -0.11 18.54 1.13
N PRO A 488 -1.36 19.07 1.05
CA PRO A 488 -1.76 20.16 1.91
C PRO A 488 -1.87 19.74 3.38
N THR A 489 -1.64 20.69 4.28
CA THR A 489 -1.97 20.54 5.70
C THR A 489 -3.47 20.67 5.93
N ARG A 490 -3.95 20.25 7.10
CA ARG A 490 -5.34 20.46 7.52
C ARG A 490 -5.75 21.94 7.46
N ALA A 491 -4.84 22.83 7.85
CA ALA A 491 -5.09 24.27 7.86
C ALA A 491 -5.28 24.81 6.43
N ASP A 492 -4.44 24.39 5.48
CA ASP A 492 -4.54 24.81 4.08
C ASP A 492 -5.89 24.42 3.47
N MET A 493 -6.33 23.18 3.73
CA MET A 493 -7.62 22.67 3.24
C MET A 493 -8.80 23.47 3.82
N ILE A 494 -8.77 23.75 5.12
CA ILE A 494 -9.82 24.53 5.80
C ILE A 494 -9.87 25.96 5.27
N ASP A 495 -8.72 26.60 5.11
CA ASP A 495 -8.63 27.98 4.64
C ASP A 495 -9.23 28.15 3.24
N GLU A 496 -9.04 27.17 2.35
CA GLU A 496 -9.63 27.23 1.01
C GLU A 496 -11.14 26.94 1.02
N LEU A 497 -11.60 25.95 1.79
CA LEU A 497 -13.04 25.72 2.00
C LEU A 497 -13.73 26.97 2.56
N ASP A 498 -13.10 27.68 3.51
CA ASP A 498 -13.58 28.96 4.04
C ASP A 498 -13.57 30.09 3.00
N ARG A 499 -12.66 30.08 2.02
CA ARG A 499 -12.72 31.02 0.90
C ARG A 499 -13.88 30.70 -0.04
N PHE A 500 -14.16 29.42 -0.31
CA PHE A 500 -15.27 29.03 -1.15
C PHE A 500 -16.63 29.45 -0.59
N THR A 501 -16.84 29.39 0.72
CA THR A 501 -18.10 29.89 1.35
C THR A 501 -18.38 31.37 1.06
N ARG A 502 -17.35 32.16 0.71
CA ARG A 502 -17.44 33.59 0.40
C ARG A 502 -17.42 33.90 -1.10
N ARG A 503 -16.86 33.00 -1.92
CA ARG A 503 -16.64 33.20 -3.36
C ARG A 503 -17.70 32.56 -4.24
N ILE A 504 -18.20 31.38 -3.85
CA ILE A 504 -19.14 30.57 -4.62
C ILE A 504 -20.58 31.02 -4.32
N THR A 505 -21.37 31.15 -5.37
CA THR A 505 -22.77 31.62 -5.36
C THR A 505 -23.73 30.54 -5.81
N GLU A 506 -25.03 30.81 -5.73
CA GLU A 506 -26.11 29.88 -6.10
C GLU A 506 -26.18 29.57 -7.59
N ASP A 507 -25.46 30.30 -8.44
CA ASP A 507 -25.36 30.06 -9.88
C ASP A 507 -24.12 29.21 -10.25
N ASP A 508 -23.23 28.94 -9.29
CA ASP A 508 -21.94 28.28 -9.50
C ASP A 508 -22.01 26.78 -9.11
N ASN A 509 -21.09 25.97 -9.64
CA ASN A 509 -20.97 24.55 -9.34
C ASN A 509 -19.61 24.23 -8.70
N LEU A 510 -19.57 23.28 -7.78
CA LEU A 510 -18.35 22.89 -7.07
C LEU A 510 -18.08 21.39 -7.20
N LEU A 511 -16.88 21.04 -7.65
CA LEU A 511 -16.34 19.69 -7.52
C LEU A 511 -15.30 19.67 -6.40
N ILE A 512 -15.41 18.73 -5.47
CA ILE A 512 -14.38 18.46 -4.46
C ILE A 512 -13.81 17.08 -4.77
N PHE A 513 -12.50 16.99 -4.91
CA PHE A 513 -11.77 15.74 -5.10
C PHE A 513 -10.75 15.55 -3.98
N PHE A 514 -10.70 14.37 -3.41
CA PHE A 514 -9.68 13.98 -2.44
C PHE A 514 -9.15 12.58 -2.74
N ALA A 515 -7.84 12.46 -2.91
CA ALA A 515 -7.10 11.21 -2.93
C ALA A 515 -6.02 11.23 -1.83
N GLY A 516 -5.95 10.17 -1.03
CA GLY A 516 -5.02 10.07 0.10
C GLY A 516 -5.53 9.09 1.16
N HIS A 517 -4.83 9.01 2.29
CA HIS A 517 -5.25 8.15 3.39
C HIS A 517 -6.59 8.58 4.01
N GLY A 518 -7.38 7.58 4.37
CA GLY A 518 -8.60 7.73 5.17
C GLY A 518 -8.58 6.75 6.33
N TYR A 519 -9.18 7.15 7.46
CA TYR A 519 -9.30 6.30 8.64
C TYR A 519 -10.74 6.25 9.12
N PHE A 520 -11.23 5.06 9.46
CA PHE A 520 -12.52 4.88 10.09
C PHE A 520 -12.36 4.28 11.48
N ASP A 521 -12.75 5.05 12.47
CA ASP A 521 -12.79 4.60 13.85
C ASP A 521 -14.07 3.79 14.06
N MET A 522 -13.92 2.48 14.28
CA MET A 522 -15.04 1.56 14.50
C MET A 522 -15.74 1.79 15.84
N ASP A 523 -15.05 2.33 16.85
CA ASP A 523 -15.62 2.55 18.18
C ASP A 523 -16.50 3.81 18.20
N THR A 524 -16.08 4.86 17.49
CA THR A 524 -16.82 6.12 17.40
C THR A 524 -17.72 6.22 16.16
N GLU A 525 -17.58 5.29 15.20
CA GLU A 525 -18.25 5.31 13.89
C GLU A 525 -17.92 6.58 13.08
N LEU A 526 -16.74 7.16 13.28
CA LEU A 526 -16.30 8.38 12.61
C LEU A 526 -15.26 8.09 11.52
N GLY A 527 -15.51 8.63 10.33
CA GLY A 527 -14.57 8.62 9.21
C GLY A 527 -13.79 9.93 9.14
N TYR A 528 -12.50 9.81 8.78
CA TYR A 528 -11.55 10.91 8.69
C TYR A 528 -10.76 10.83 7.40
N TRP A 529 -10.42 12.00 6.85
CA TRP A 529 -9.41 12.18 5.82
C TRP A 529 -8.12 12.64 6.49
N LEU A 530 -6.98 12.16 6.01
CA LEU A 530 -5.67 12.47 6.57
C LEU A 530 -4.92 13.44 5.64
N PRO A 531 -4.81 14.73 6.03
CA PRO A 531 -3.93 15.70 5.38
C PRO A 531 -2.45 15.36 5.62
N ASN A 532 -1.53 16.07 4.95
CA ASN A 532 -0.08 15.83 5.06
C ASN A 532 0.43 15.90 6.51
N ASP A 533 -0.10 16.80 7.34
CA ASP A 533 0.29 16.98 8.74
C ASP A 533 -0.47 16.08 9.74
N ALA A 534 -1.16 15.05 9.24
CA ALA A 534 -1.75 14.02 10.08
C ALA A 534 -0.69 13.22 10.85
N THR A 535 -1.05 12.74 12.04
CA THR A 535 -0.21 11.85 12.85
C THR A 535 -0.94 10.56 13.18
N GLY A 536 -0.22 9.44 13.31
CA GLY A 536 -0.83 8.12 13.55
C GLY A 536 -1.41 7.96 14.97
N GLN A 537 -0.98 8.81 15.90
CA GLN A 537 -1.35 8.72 17.33
C GLN A 537 -2.34 9.79 17.77
N SER A 538 -2.72 10.74 16.90
CA SER A 538 -3.62 11.84 17.26
C SER A 538 -4.51 12.28 16.10
N THR A 539 -5.81 12.37 16.38
CA THR A 539 -6.82 12.87 15.43
C THR A 539 -6.84 14.40 15.28
N ALA A 540 -5.97 15.13 15.99
CA ALA A 540 -5.98 16.59 16.05
C ALA A 540 -5.89 17.26 14.67
N ASN A 541 -5.06 16.70 13.78
CA ASN A 541 -4.86 17.18 12.41
C ASN A 541 -5.60 16.34 11.36
N TRP A 542 -6.57 15.51 11.77
CA TRP A 542 -7.40 14.78 10.83
C TRP A 542 -8.65 15.60 10.48
N MET A 543 -9.22 15.38 9.29
CA MET A 543 -10.47 16.04 8.87
C MET A 543 -11.63 15.06 8.92
N ALA A 544 -12.57 15.27 9.84
CA ALA A 544 -13.74 14.40 9.96
C ALA A 544 -14.71 14.57 8.77
N ASN A 545 -15.34 13.48 8.32
CA ASN A 545 -16.38 13.51 7.29
C ASN A 545 -17.52 14.50 7.62
N SER A 546 -17.85 14.67 8.90
CA SER A 546 -18.83 15.66 9.35
C SER A 546 -18.41 17.08 9.05
N GLN A 547 -17.13 17.41 9.21
CA GLN A 547 -16.60 18.75 8.93
C GLN A 547 -16.67 19.06 7.43
N ILE A 548 -16.30 18.09 6.58
CA ILE A 548 -16.45 18.22 5.12
C ILE A 548 -17.91 18.44 4.74
N ARG A 549 -18.82 17.65 5.32
CA ARG A 549 -20.26 17.79 5.11
C ARG A 549 -20.78 19.18 5.51
N ASP A 550 -20.33 19.69 6.64
CA ASP A 550 -20.74 21.02 7.12
C ASP A 550 -20.29 22.13 6.14
N TYR A 551 -19.08 22.03 5.57
CA TYR A 551 -18.64 22.93 4.50
C TYR A 551 -19.47 22.79 3.23
N ILE A 552 -19.74 21.56 2.78
CA ILE A 552 -20.58 21.31 1.60
C ILE A 552 -21.97 21.92 1.77
N GLY A 553 -22.56 21.86 2.97
CA GLY A 553 -23.85 22.49 3.26
C GLY A 553 -23.78 24.02 3.40
N ALA A 554 -22.61 24.57 3.77
CA ALA A 554 -22.41 26.01 3.91
C ALA A 554 -22.08 26.73 2.60
N ILE A 555 -21.45 26.02 1.64
CA ILE A 555 -21.13 26.56 0.32
C ILE A 555 -22.42 26.61 -0.53
N LYS A 556 -22.68 27.77 -1.13
CA LYS A 556 -23.95 28.09 -1.77
C LYS A 556 -24.13 27.57 -3.20
N SER A 557 -23.19 26.78 -3.72
CA SER A 557 -23.25 26.25 -5.10
C SER A 557 -24.61 25.65 -5.43
N ASN A 558 -25.00 25.74 -6.71
CA ASN A 558 -26.18 25.03 -7.21
C ASN A 558 -25.96 23.52 -7.08
N HIS A 559 -24.87 23.02 -7.67
CA HIS A 559 -24.48 21.62 -7.61
C HIS A 559 -23.11 21.45 -6.96
N THR A 560 -23.02 20.53 -6.01
CA THR A 560 -21.76 20.07 -5.42
C THR A 560 -21.60 18.57 -5.65
N LEU A 561 -20.46 18.19 -6.23
CA LEU A 561 -20.04 16.80 -6.32
C LEU A 561 -18.78 16.59 -5.50
N LEU A 562 -18.83 15.65 -4.56
CA LEU A 562 -17.67 15.12 -3.87
C LEU A 562 -17.22 13.81 -4.53
N ILE A 563 -15.96 13.72 -4.91
CA ILE A 563 -15.31 12.51 -5.38
C ILE A 563 -14.23 12.17 -4.35
N SER A 564 -14.37 11.04 -3.66
CA SER A 564 -13.42 10.64 -2.63
C SER A 564 -12.81 9.28 -2.96
N ASP A 565 -11.50 9.32 -3.12
CA ASP A 565 -10.65 8.15 -3.33
C ASP A 565 -9.77 7.91 -2.10
N ALA A 566 -10.46 7.69 -0.99
CA ALA A 566 -9.85 7.41 0.29
C ALA A 566 -10.61 6.26 0.95
N CYS A 567 -9.87 5.46 1.72
CA CYS A 567 -10.42 4.36 2.49
C CYS A 567 -11.58 4.87 3.37
N PHE A 568 -12.68 4.11 3.41
CA PHE A 568 -13.85 4.40 4.25
C PHE A 568 -14.65 5.69 3.94
N ALA A 569 -14.48 6.26 2.74
CA ALA A 569 -15.24 7.40 2.27
C ALA A 569 -16.77 7.18 2.25
N GLY A 570 -17.26 5.93 2.21
CA GLY A 570 -18.68 5.59 2.27
C GLY A 570 -19.40 6.04 3.56
N GLY A 571 -18.66 6.35 4.62
CA GLY A 571 -19.20 7.00 5.82
C GLY A 571 -19.85 8.37 5.56
N ILE A 572 -19.54 9.02 4.43
CA ILE A 572 -20.11 10.32 4.05
C ILE A 572 -21.63 10.27 3.84
N PHE A 573 -22.17 9.10 3.49
CA PHE A 573 -23.60 8.89 3.23
C PHE A 573 -24.42 8.66 4.51
N GLN A 574 -23.79 8.53 5.69
CA GLN A 574 -24.48 8.13 6.92
C GLN A 574 -25.01 9.31 7.74
N VAL A 575 -26.26 9.18 8.22
CA VAL A 575 -26.85 9.97 9.32
C VAL A 575 -27.61 9.04 10.25
N ARG A 576 -27.59 9.27 11.57
CA ARG A 576 -28.55 8.64 12.49
C ARG A 576 -29.93 9.26 12.25
N GLY A 577 -30.75 8.65 11.39
CA GLY A 577 -32.09 9.11 11.01
C GLY A 577 -33.01 7.97 10.54
N ALA A 578 -34.32 8.08 10.83
CA ALA A 578 -35.26 6.97 11.02
C ALA A 578 -36.15 6.58 9.82
N PHE A 579 -35.80 6.90 8.57
CA PHE A 579 -36.67 6.66 7.41
C PHE A 579 -35.92 6.16 6.17
N PRO A 580 -36.49 5.20 5.38
CA PRO A 580 -35.92 4.75 4.11
C PRO A 580 -36.12 5.77 2.97
N ASP A 581 -35.20 5.75 2.02
CA ASP A 581 -35.11 6.64 0.85
C ASP A 581 -36.27 6.52 -0.16
N THR A 582 -36.56 7.63 -0.86
CA THR A 582 -37.42 7.70 -2.05
C THR A 582 -36.52 7.95 -3.27
N PRO A 583 -36.68 7.25 -4.41
CA PRO A 583 -35.88 7.50 -5.61
C PRO A 583 -36.06 8.94 -6.13
N SER A 584 -34.97 9.54 -6.61
CA SER A 584 -34.94 10.85 -7.28
C SER A 584 -35.76 10.82 -8.56
N ASN A 585 -36.69 11.78 -8.72
CA ASN A 585 -37.37 11.99 -9.99
C ASN A 585 -36.38 12.56 -11.00
N VAL A 586 -36.14 11.82 -12.09
CA VAL A 586 -35.18 12.10 -13.17
C VAL A 586 -35.43 13.44 -13.88
N ASP A 587 -36.63 14.01 -13.77
CA ASP A 587 -37.04 15.18 -14.55
C ASP A 587 -36.42 16.53 -14.09
N ARG A 588 -35.67 16.58 -12.98
CA ARG A 588 -35.17 17.84 -12.37
C ARG A 588 -33.67 17.87 -12.05
N PHE A 589 -32.87 17.07 -12.74
CA PHE A 589 -31.43 16.95 -12.43
C PHE A 589 -30.68 18.30 -12.42
N TYR A 590 -31.02 19.25 -13.30
CA TYR A 590 -30.35 20.56 -13.37
C TYR A 590 -31.04 21.69 -12.58
N THR A 591 -32.35 21.60 -12.36
CA THR A 591 -33.12 22.70 -11.73
C THR A 591 -33.19 22.63 -10.21
N SER A 592 -32.94 21.46 -9.66
CA SER A 592 -32.86 21.27 -8.22
C SER A 592 -31.40 21.31 -7.77
N PRO A 593 -31.05 22.13 -6.77
CA PRO A 593 -29.73 22.08 -6.16
C PRO A 593 -29.33 20.67 -5.69
N SER A 594 -28.06 20.29 -5.85
CA SER A 594 -27.59 18.92 -5.58
C SER A 594 -26.32 18.87 -4.72
N ARG A 595 -26.23 17.86 -3.85
CA ARG A 595 -25.05 17.52 -3.05
C ARG A 595 -24.83 16.03 -3.13
N LYS A 596 -24.03 15.63 -4.11
CA LYS A 596 -23.77 14.23 -4.46
C LYS A 596 -22.36 13.85 -4.05
N ALA A 597 -22.16 12.58 -3.75
CA ALA A 597 -20.82 12.01 -3.61
C ALA A 597 -20.68 10.75 -4.44
N MET A 598 -19.48 10.52 -4.97
CA MET A 598 -19.01 9.21 -5.43
C MET A 598 -17.73 8.80 -4.71
N THR A 599 -17.63 7.52 -4.34
CA THR A 599 -16.50 6.98 -3.57
C THR A 599 -15.96 5.70 -4.19
N SER A 600 -14.64 5.50 -4.14
CA SER A 600 -13.99 4.30 -4.70
C SER A 600 -14.29 3.03 -3.90
N GLY A 601 -14.54 3.14 -2.59
CA GLY A 601 -14.97 2.03 -1.73
C GLY A 601 -16.04 2.42 -0.70
N ASN A 602 -16.55 1.42 0.02
CA ASN A 602 -17.51 1.62 1.12
C ASN A 602 -16.79 1.80 2.46
N LEU A 603 -16.23 0.71 3.01
CA LEU A 603 -15.46 0.65 4.27
C LEU A 603 -14.21 -0.22 4.10
N THR A 604 -13.57 -0.18 2.93
CA THR A 604 -12.43 -1.03 2.57
C THR A 604 -11.24 -0.17 2.18
N GLU A 605 -10.04 -0.73 2.36
CA GLU A 605 -8.79 -0.12 1.93
C GLU A 605 -8.69 -0.10 0.39
N VAL A 606 -8.16 0.98 -0.18
CA VAL A 606 -8.06 1.20 -1.63
C VAL A 606 -6.59 1.05 -2.04
N PRO A 607 -6.27 0.34 -3.15
CA PRO A 607 -4.90 0.22 -3.64
C PRO A 607 -4.28 1.57 -4.04
N ASP A 608 -2.94 1.64 -4.04
CA ASP A 608 -2.19 2.84 -4.47
C ASP A 608 -2.48 3.25 -5.92
N GLU A 609 -2.80 2.31 -6.82
CA GLU A 609 -3.34 2.62 -8.15
C GLU A 609 -4.87 2.52 -8.13
N SER A 610 -5.51 3.67 -8.29
CA SER A 610 -6.97 3.75 -8.25
C SER A 610 -7.59 3.39 -9.61
N ILE A 611 -7.99 2.13 -9.73
CA ILE A 611 -8.84 1.65 -10.84
C ILE A 611 -10.12 2.50 -10.97
N PHE A 612 -10.64 3.02 -9.85
CA PHE A 612 -11.76 3.95 -9.83
C PHE A 612 -11.44 5.26 -10.55
N LEU A 613 -10.33 5.92 -10.23
CA LEU A 613 -9.92 7.17 -10.89
C LEU A 613 -9.56 6.96 -12.35
N ARG A 614 -8.85 5.87 -12.66
CA ARG A 614 -8.48 5.52 -14.03
C ARG A 614 -9.70 5.52 -14.94
N TYR A 615 -10.77 4.80 -14.56
CA TYR A 615 -11.96 4.74 -15.38
C TYR A 615 -12.82 6.01 -15.30
N LEU A 616 -12.83 6.73 -14.17
CA LEU A 616 -13.49 8.04 -14.10
C LEU A 616 -12.89 9.04 -15.11
N VAL A 617 -11.57 9.16 -15.12
CA VAL A 617 -10.81 10.03 -16.03
C VAL A 617 -11.01 9.58 -17.48
N GLN A 618 -10.84 8.28 -17.76
CA GLN A 618 -11.03 7.72 -19.09
C GLN A 618 -12.43 8.06 -19.64
N ARG A 619 -13.48 7.92 -18.83
CA ARG A 619 -14.86 8.19 -19.28
C ARG A 619 -15.15 9.66 -19.48
N LEU A 620 -14.50 10.54 -18.72
CA LEU A 620 -14.55 11.98 -18.95
C LEU A 620 -13.81 12.37 -20.25
N GLU A 621 -12.68 11.75 -20.58
CA GLU A 621 -11.92 12.00 -21.81
C GLU A 621 -12.65 11.48 -23.06
N GLU A 622 -13.22 10.28 -22.98
CA GLU A 622 -13.99 9.64 -24.06
C GLU A 622 -15.34 10.30 -24.33
N ASN A 623 -15.83 11.15 -23.42
CA ASN A 623 -17.13 11.79 -23.54
C ASN A 623 -17.18 12.70 -24.79
N THR A 624 -18.12 12.40 -25.68
CA THR A 624 -18.38 13.18 -26.89
C THR A 624 -19.64 14.04 -26.79
N ARG A 625 -20.39 13.99 -25.68
CA ARG A 625 -21.64 14.73 -25.46
C ARG A 625 -21.37 16.18 -25.05
N SER A 626 -22.33 17.09 -25.29
CA SER A 626 -22.23 18.47 -24.78
C SER A 626 -22.21 18.50 -23.25
N PHE A 627 -22.77 17.48 -22.59
CA PHE A 627 -22.66 17.29 -21.15
C PHE A 627 -22.82 15.82 -20.75
N ILE A 628 -22.45 15.48 -19.51
CA ILE A 628 -22.73 14.18 -18.87
C ILE A 628 -23.13 14.39 -17.41
N LEU A 629 -24.09 13.59 -16.93
CA LEU A 629 -24.53 13.58 -15.53
C LEU A 629 -23.54 12.79 -14.67
N ALA A 630 -23.34 13.18 -13.41
CA ALA A 630 -22.43 12.47 -12.52
C ALA A 630 -22.92 11.04 -12.21
N GLU A 631 -24.22 10.82 -12.09
CA GLU A 631 -24.80 9.47 -11.91
C GLU A 631 -24.54 8.57 -13.12
N GLU A 632 -24.70 9.12 -14.33
CA GLU A 632 -24.45 8.41 -15.58
C GLU A 632 -22.97 8.08 -15.75
N LEU A 633 -22.10 9.08 -15.50
CA LEU A 633 -20.66 8.91 -15.50
C LEU A 633 -20.25 7.77 -14.55
N PHE A 634 -20.71 7.82 -13.30
CA PHE A 634 -20.44 6.80 -12.29
C PHE A 634 -20.93 5.41 -12.72
N SER A 635 -22.17 5.33 -13.21
CA SER A 635 -22.77 4.06 -13.64
C SER A 635 -21.98 3.41 -14.78
N SER A 636 -21.38 4.22 -15.66
CA SER A 636 -20.59 3.71 -16.78
C SER A 636 -19.36 2.89 -16.36
N PHE A 637 -18.75 3.19 -15.21
CA PHE A 637 -17.54 2.51 -14.74
C PHE A 637 -17.70 1.74 -13.41
N LYS A 638 -18.86 1.78 -12.76
CA LYS A 638 -19.09 1.07 -11.50
C LYS A 638 -18.81 -0.44 -11.61
N THR A 639 -19.33 -1.08 -12.66
CA THR A 639 -19.26 -2.55 -12.84
C THR A 639 -17.83 -3.02 -13.02
N ILE A 640 -17.06 -2.31 -13.84
CA ILE A 640 -15.67 -2.62 -14.11
C ILE A 640 -14.78 -2.48 -12.88
N VAL A 641 -14.94 -1.39 -12.11
CA VAL A 641 -14.24 -1.20 -10.83
C VAL A 641 -14.60 -2.31 -9.83
N THR A 642 -15.88 -2.69 -9.75
CA THR A 642 -16.34 -3.77 -8.86
C THR A 642 -15.79 -5.14 -9.29
N SER A 643 -15.57 -5.36 -10.59
CA SER A 643 -15.05 -6.63 -11.11
C SER A 643 -13.54 -6.80 -10.93
N GLN A 644 -12.79 -5.70 -10.95
CA GLN A 644 -11.32 -5.71 -10.89
C GLN A 644 -10.78 -5.45 -9.48
N THR A 645 -11.63 -5.05 -8.53
CA THR A 645 -11.19 -4.72 -7.17
C THR A 645 -12.05 -5.42 -6.13
N SER A 646 -11.56 -5.51 -4.90
CA SER A 646 -12.37 -5.94 -3.74
C SER A 646 -13.29 -4.83 -3.19
N THR A 647 -13.26 -3.64 -3.80
CA THR A 647 -14.01 -2.46 -3.36
C THR A 647 -15.34 -2.36 -4.10
N ILE A 648 -16.37 -1.85 -3.42
CA ILE A 648 -17.67 -1.56 -4.03
C ILE A 648 -17.82 -0.04 -4.08
N PRO A 649 -17.62 0.60 -5.24
CA PRO A 649 -17.79 2.03 -5.37
C PRO A 649 -19.24 2.42 -5.16
N ARG A 650 -19.47 3.63 -4.65
CA ARG A 650 -20.82 4.15 -4.35
C ARG A 650 -21.04 5.52 -4.95
N TYR A 651 -22.29 5.82 -5.27
CA TYR A 651 -22.79 7.14 -5.64
C TYR A 651 -24.10 7.41 -4.90
N GLY A 652 -24.35 8.65 -4.48
CA GLY A 652 -25.60 9.04 -3.82
C GLY A 652 -25.58 10.42 -3.18
N ASP A 653 -26.63 10.74 -2.43
CA ASP A 653 -26.78 12.05 -1.78
C ASP A 653 -25.95 12.18 -0.50
N ILE A 654 -25.35 13.34 -0.30
CA ILE A 654 -24.74 13.73 0.98
C ILE A 654 -25.86 14.26 1.88
N LYS A 655 -26.45 13.38 2.69
CA LYS A 655 -27.59 13.74 3.54
C LYS A 655 -27.25 14.89 4.52
N GLY A 656 -28.23 15.74 4.82
CA GLY A 656 -28.07 16.84 5.77
C GLY A 656 -27.37 18.10 5.24
N THR A 657 -27.12 18.19 3.93
CA THR A 657 -26.42 19.32 3.28
C THR A 657 -27.30 20.19 2.38
N GLY A 658 -28.61 19.92 2.32
CA GLY A 658 -29.54 20.67 1.47
C GLY A 658 -29.64 20.17 0.03
N ASP A 659 -29.37 18.88 -0.23
CA ASP A 659 -29.71 18.25 -1.50
C ASP A 659 -31.24 18.32 -1.77
N GLN A 660 -31.62 18.64 -3.02
CA GLN A 660 -33.01 18.76 -3.46
C GLN A 660 -33.37 17.81 -4.61
N GLY A 661 -32.57 16.76 -4.83
CA GLY A 661 -32.81 15.73 -5.83
C GLY A 661 -32.32 16.05 -7.25
N GLY A 662 -31.47 17.07 -7.42
CA GLY A 662 -30.75 17.29 -8.68
C GLY A 662 -29.55 16.36 -8.85
N ASP A 663 -28.72 16.61 -9.86
CA ASP A 663 -27.43 15.95 -10.08
C ASP A 663 -26.35 16.98 -10.48
N PHE A 664 -25.08 16.63 -10.34
CA PHE A 664 -23.99 17.41 -10.89
C PHE A 664 -23.85 17.14 -12.39
N VAL A 665 -23.66 18.19 -13.18
CA VAL A 665 -23.59 18.10 -14.64
C VAL A 665 -22.24 18.59 -15.12
N PHE A 666 -21.49 17.72 -15.78
CA PHE A 666 -20.24 18.08 -16.45
C PHE A 666 -20.56 18.61 -17.85
N ILE A 667 -20.41 19.92 -18.07
CA ILE A 667 -20.63 20.53 -19.39
C ILE A 667 -19.30 20.64 -20.13
N ARG A 668 -19.24 20.09 -21.35
CA ARG A 668 -18.04 20.17 -22.18
C ARG A 668 -17.82 21.58 -22.71
N ARG A 669 -16.56 21.93 -22.88
CA ARG A 669 -16.16 23.15 -23.58
C ARG A 669 -16.36 22.94 -25.09
N GLU A 670 -17.00 23.88 -25.77
CA GLU A 670 -17.06 23.88 -27.23
C GLU A 670 -15.64 24.09 -27.80
N ARG A 671 -15.26 23.27 -28.79
CA ARG A 671 -13.95 23.36 -29.48
C ARG A 671 -13.98 24.35 -30.64
#